data_AF-A0A2L1UY31-F1
#
_entry.id   AF-A0A2L1UY31-F1
#
_cell.length_a   1.000
_cell.length_b   1.000
_cell.length_c   1.000
_cell.angle_alpha   90.00
_cell.angle_beta   90.00
_cell.angle_gamma   90.00
#
_symmetry.space_group_name_H-M   'P 1'
#
loop_
_entity.id
_entity.type
_entity.pdbx_description
1 polymer ?
#
loop_
_entity_poly.entity_id
_entity_poly.type
_entity_poly.pdbx_seq_one_letter_code
_entity_poly.pdbx_strand_id
1 'polypeptide(L)'
;MKENKKLENKQIKNGLVRFTPIAASILLSMPFIVNAADISMSGGSVASANGVPVININEANANGISHNIYDKLNVGKEGLIFNNSQNAVNTTLAGQIAGNSNLASGTAKVILNEVTSNNKSALNGMMEVAGDKAHLIIANPNGITCSGCGFINAEKVTVTTGKPDMQNGELKGYSVNGGVITTDGLTSDSPTALLARSVTINGDMNAAGNGITVIAGNNYVDVNNQVTGTVKASGSRNTYGIDVAKLGGMYADKINLVSTESGVGVRNLGVLSAGTGGIQIDTNGALINSNAQIKSSGVISMKTNGTLTNVTGKILSDKSIYIDTNKNQIDNSRAGNIMSSADVYIGSGAINNTNGKLAATGVLAIDTNNATLTNSGKGKTVGITAGVVSLKTGALNNNNGQITGYYVGTQSTSVNNSQGTIDSYGDVDMASTGAVNNTSGLIRSATGHVKIDASKNTVTNSSTKTADTSSGDSLGIIAGAGGIEIASATLNNNSGQIASNGDIKLLNTANVNNASGKILTDKSISIQAASLNNSQAGLSAKTGINVELTSGALDNNIGVLLSDGDINVTASRINNTGGIVHGQNVSLTTSGDVNNSAALMVADKKLTINAGGTVDNQNSKSFYGLYLGMPNQEGGMVGKGGVDITANALKNNNSRIIAQDSPLNLTVAKTIDSDRSMLVAGAGTSKITAGTLSSNYSTIYSAGDLTIDVNSLNLASSGNIIDNNATGIISADGALVLNVFNSFTNYGWINGVDSVNVSTEGILYNRNTINSDNAVSVHGTVGINNYNEIVAGNTLNVTSSGTVNNTGTLYTDGKASIAAKTVSSLGSSTVLGGRQGLNLNVNSITYSGKVFGL
;
A
#
# COMPACT_ATOMS: atom_id res chain seq x y z
N MET A 1 -33.74 44.35 -40.48
CA MET A 1 -34.68 44.47 -41.63
C MET A 1 -35.54 43.21 -41.68
N LYS A 2 -36.81 43.34 -42.09
CA LYS A 2 -37.80 42.33 -42.56
C LYS A 2 -37.73 40.88 -42.01
N GLU A 3 -38.71 40.38 -41.26
CA GLU A 3 -40.10 39.99 -41.65
C GLU A 3 -40.24 38.70 -42.50
N ASN A 4 -41.03 37.73 -41.97
CA ASN A 4 -42.18 37.02 -42.60
C ASN A 4 -42.00 36.26 -43.96
N LYS A 5 -42.77 35.23 -44.35
CA LYS A 5 -43.99 34.57 -43.80
C LYS A 5 -44.27 33.18 -44.45
N LYS A 6 -44.80 32.22 -43.66
CA LYS A 6 -46.02 31.37 -43.88
C LYS A 6 -46.29 30.49 -45.15
N LEU A 7 -46.75 29.24 -44.88
CA LEU A 7 -47.83 28.44 -45.56
C LEU A 7 -47.51 27.80 -46.96
N GLU A 8 -48.15 26.71 -47.47
CA GLU A 8 -49.18 25.77 -46.92
C GLU A 8 -49.31 24.35 -47.56
N ASN A 9 -49.61 23.35 -46.70
CA ASN A 9 -50.61 22.23 -46.77
C ASN A 9 -50.82 21.21 -47.92
N LYS A 10 -51.31 20.02 -47.46
CA LYS A 10 -52.16 18.97 -48.12
C LYS A 10 -51.55 18.02 -49.18
N GLN A 11 -51.91 16.73 -49.34
CA GLN A 11 -52.59 15.66 -48.52
C GLN A 11 -52.65 14.35 -49.39
N ILE A 12 -52.94 13.08 -49.02
CA ILE A 12 -53.32 12.28 -47.81
C ILE A 12 -52.83 10.79 -48.01
N LYS A 13 -53.04 9.88 -47.03
CA LYS A 13 -53.11 8.38 -47.08
C LYS A 13 -51.77 7.59 -47.18
N ASN A 14 -51.56 6.46 -46.47
CA ASN A 14 -52.31 5.80 -45.38
C ASN A 14 -51.41 4.85 -44.53
N GLY A 15 -51.75 4.60 -43.25
CA GLY A 15 -51.11 3.59 -42.35
C GLY A 15 -50.08 4.12 -41.33
N LEU A 16 -50.46 4.70 -40.16
CA LEU A 16 -50.83 4.08 -38.85
C LEU A 16 -49.70 3.27 -38.15
N VAL A 17 -49.34 3.36 -36.84
CA VAL A 17 -49.40 4.30 -35.66
C VAL A 17 -48.20 3.86 -34.76
N ARG A 18 -47.33 4.62 -34.06
CA ARG A 18 -47.30 5.86 -33.21
C ARG A 18 -47.47 5.65 -31.67
N PHE A 19 -46.94 6.59 -30.88
CA PHE A 19 -46.69 6.51 -29.42
C PHE A 19 -47.75 7.22 -28.53
N THR A 20 -47.60 7.06 -27.20
CA THR A 20 -48.25 7.70 -26.01
C THR A 20 -48.28 9.25 -26.00
N PRO A 21 -48.96 9.98 -25.07
CA PRO A 21 -49.57 9.59 -23.77
C PRO A 21 -50.96 10.24 -23.39
N ILE A 22 -51.36 10.07 -22.11
CA ILE A 22 -52.38 10.80 -21.30
C ILE A 22 -53.86 10.30 -21.30
N ALA A 23 -54.30 9.94 -20.08
CA ALA A 23 -55.63 9.91 -19.46
C ALA A 23 -56.93 9.69 -20.27
N ALA A 24 -57.60 8.58 -19.97
CA ALA A 24 -59.06 8.47 -19.86
C ALA A 24 -59.43 7.39 -18.83
N SER A 25 -60.50 7.57 -18.05
CA SER A 25 -60.84 6.71 -16.91
C SER A 25 -61.99 5.74 -17.22
N ILE A 26 -61.73 4.44 -17.10
CA ILE A 26 -62.73 3.37 -16.88
C ILE A 26 -62.06 2.43 -15.85
N LEU A 27 -62.36 2.47 -14.56
CA LEU A 27 -63.68 2.22 -13.94
C LEU A 27 -64.24 0.83 -14.26
N LEU A 28 -63.36 -0.17 -14.31
CA LEU A 28 -63.74 -1.56 -14.05
C LEU A 28 -63.87 -1.74 -12.53
N SER A 29 -65.10 -1.62 -12.04
CA SER A 29 -65.46 -2.00 -10.68
C SER A 29 -65.32 -3.52 -10.52
N MET A 30 -64.19 -3.96 -9.96
CA MET A 30 -64.32 -5.03 -8.98
C MET A 30 -65.25 -4.52 -7.88
N PRO A 31 -66.20 -5.32 -7.37
CA PRO A 31 -66.86 -4.95 -6.14
C PRO A 31 -65.77 -4.90 -5.06
N PHE A 32 -65.51 -3.70 -4.53
CA PHE A 32 -65.24 -3.62 -3.10
C PHE A 32 -66.49 -4.19 -2.45
N ILE A 33 -66.48 -5.48 -2.12
CA ILE A 33 -67.45 -6.02 -1.19
C ILE A 33 -67.16 -5.27 0.10
N VAL A 34 -68.04 -4.32 0.44
CA VAL A 34 -67.99 -3.62 1.71
C VAL A 34 -68.46 -4.64 2.74
N ASN A 35 -67.54 -5.52 3.13
CA ASN A 35 -67.68 -6.33 4.31
C ASN A 35 -67.72 -5.36 5.50
N ALA A 36 -68.93 -4.97 5.88
CA ALA A 36 -69.22 -4.67 7.26
C ALA A 36 -68.77 -5.86 8.13
N ALA A 37 -68.43 -5.61 9.39
CA ALA A 37 -67.82 -6.58 10.27
C ALA A 37 -68.60 -7.92 10.40
N ASP A 38 -68.17 -8.93 9.66
CA ASP A 38 -68.68 -10.32 9.72
C ASP A 38 -68.03 -11.04 10.91
N ILE A 39 -68.58 -10.77 12.10
CA ILE A 39 -68.11 -11.28 13.40
C ILE A 39 -69.12 -12.32 13.91
N SER A 40 -68.62 -13.50 14.28
CA SER A 40 -69.40 -14.61 14.83
C SER A 40 -68.67 -15.16 16.05
N MET A 41 -69.23 -14.92 17.24
CA MET A 41 -68.65 -15.29 18.54
C MET A 41 -69.29 -16.54 19.14
N SER A 42 -68.49 -17.35 19.81
CA SER A 42 -68.98 -18.42 20.69
C SER A 42 -69.11 -17.88 22.12
N GLY A 43 -70.35 -17.83 22.63
CA GLY A 43 -70.64 -17.47 24.03
C GLY A 43 -70.52 -15.98 24.41
N GLY A 44 -70.36 -15.07 23.44
CA GLY A 44 -70.27 -13.61 23.66
C GLY A 44 -71.31 -12.81 22.87
N SER A 45 -71.37 -11.50 23.10
CA SER A 45 -72.30 -10.58 22.42
C SER A 45 -71.59 -9.43 21.70
N VAL A 46 -71.96 -9.22 20.43
CA VAL A 46 -71.54 -8.05 19.65
C VAL A 46 -72.67 -7.02 19.65
N ALA A 47 -72.43 -5.86 20.23
CA ALA A 47 -73.31 -4.69 20.17
C ALA A 47 -72.87 -3.74 19.04
N SER A 48 -73.57 -2.62 18.87
CA SER A 48 -73.06 -1.49 18.07
C SER A 48 -73.32 -0.16 18.77
N ALA A 49 -72.35 0.76 18.67
CA ALA A 49 -72.45 2.13 19.12
C ALA A 49 -72.07 3.05 17.96
N ASN A 50 -72.93 4.00 17.60
CA ASN A 50 -72.72 4.98 16.52
C ASN A 50 -72.25 4.39 15.18
N GLY A 51 -72.66 3.15 14.87
CA GLY A 51 -72.32 2.43 13.63
C GLY A 51 -71.06 1.55 13.72
N VAL A 52 -70.30 1.62 14.81
CA VAL A 52 -69.13 0.77 15.07
C VAL A 52 -69.57 -0.47 15.88
N PRO A 53 -69.12 -1.69 15.54
CA PRO A 53 -69.32 -2.87 16.38
C PRO A 53 -68.54 -2.77 17.70
N VAL A 54 -69.18 -3.15 18.80
CA VAL A 54 -68.61 -3.17 20.16
C VAL A 54 -68.71 -4.59 20.72
N ILE A 55 -67.58 -5.22 20.99
CA ILE A 55 -67.49 -6.49 21.68
C ILE A 55 -67.37 -6.23 23.17
N ASN A 56 -68.41 -6.57 23.92
CA ASN A 56 -68.29 -6.76 25.36
C ASN A 56 -67.52 -8.07 25.58
N ILE A 57 -66.20 -7.95 25.76
CA ILE A 57 -65.29 -9.09 25.94
C ILE A 57 -65.74 -9.96 27.13
N ASN A 58 -65.40 -11.24 27.08
CA ASN A 58 -65.70 -12.20 28.15
C ASN A 58 -65.02 -11.79 29.47
N GLU A 59 -65.53 -12.30 30.60
CA GLU A 59 -64.92 -12.09 31.92
C GLU A 59 -63.43 -12.47 31.91
N ALA A 60 -62.60 -11.64 32.57
CA ALA A 60 -61.19 -11.94 32.74
C ALA A 60 -61.00 -13.01 33.82
N ASN A 61 -60.25 -14.07 33.49
CA ASN A 61 -59.94 -15.12 34.45
C ASN A 61 -58.98 -14.64 35.55
N ALA A 62 -58.65 -15.51 36.52
CA ALA A 62 -57.77 -15.20 37.65
C ALA A 62 -56.34 -14.72 37.26
N ASN A 63 -55.90 -14.97 36.02
CA ASN A 63 -54.63 -14.48 35.47
C ASN A 63 -54.79 -13.18 34.63
N GLY A 64 -55.97 -12.56 34.66
CA GLY A 64 -56.29 -11.34 33.90
C GLY A 64 -56.55 -11.58 32.40
N ILE A 65 -56.77 -12.81 31.96
CA ILE A 65 -56.99 -13.14 30.54
C ILE A 65 -58.48 -13.23 30.24
N SER A 66 -58.97 -12.37 29.34
CA SER A 66 -60.27 -12.52 28.68
C SER A 66 -60.06 -13.32 27.39
N HIS A 67 -60.58 -14.54 27.33
CA HIS A 67 -60.49 -15.42 26.15
C HIS A 67 -61.82 -15.40 25.39
N ASN A 68 -61.75 -14.92 24.16
CA ASN A 68 -62.88 -14.66 23.28
C ASN A 68 -62.72 -15.56 22.04
N ILE A 69 -63.70 -16.43 21.79
CA ILE A 69 -63.61 -17.49 20.76
C ILE A 69 -64.57 -17.16 19.62
N TYR A 70 -64.10 -17.33 18.39
CA TYR A 70 -64.79 -16.88 17.18
C TYR A 70 -64.89 -18.01 16.13
N ASP A 71 -66.04 -18.12 15.48
CA ASP A 71 -66.13 -18.77 14.16
C ASP A 71 -65.66 -17.81 13.06
N LYS A 72 -65.88 -16.50 13.24
CA LYS A 72 -65.35 -15.44 12.37
C LYS A 72 -64.99 -14.20 13.16
N LEU A 73 -63.86 -13.59 12.79
CA LEU A 73 -63.48 -12.26 13.25
C LEU A 73 -62.98 -11.47 12.04
N ASN A 74 -63.86 -10.60 11.53
CA ASN A 74 -63.57 -9.66 10.44
C ASN A 74 -63.92 -8.25 10.90
N VAL A 75 -63.14 -7.26 10.47
CA VAL A 75 -63.33 -5.84 10.84
C VAL A 75 -63.59 -5.07 9.55
N GLY A 76 -64.69 -4.33 9.49
CA GLY A 76 -64.99 -3.44 8.37
C GLY A 76 -64.26 -2.09 8.50
N LYS A 77 -64.60 -1.14 7.64
CA LYS A 77 -63.96 0.20 7.64
C LYS A 77 -64.42 1.08 8.80
N GLU A 78 -65.58 0.77 9.36
CA GLU A 78 -66.12 1.29 10.61
C GLU A 78 -65.27 0.95 11.85
N GLY A 79 -64.40 -0.06 11.75
CA GLY A 79 -63.55 -0.51 12.85
C GLY A 79 -64.23 -1.48 13.80
N LEU A 80 -63.64 -1.65 14.99
CA LEU A 80 -64.10 -2.57 16.03
C LEU A 80 -63.62 -2.09 17.41
N ILE A 81 -64.50 -2.11 18.41
CA ILE A 81 -64.14 -1.81 19.81
C ILE A 81 -64.16 -3.08 20.67
N PHE A 82 -63.09 -3.32 21.41
CA PHE A 82 -63.03 -4.30 22.50
C PHE A 82 -63.27 -3.57 23.83
N ASN A 83 -64.43 -3.79 24.46
CA ASN A 83 -64.84 -3.05 25.64
C ASN A 83 -64.22 -3.63 26.93
N ASN A 84 -63.06 -3.07 27.33
CA ASN A 84 -62.32 -3.42 28.53
C ASN A 84 -62.59 -2.46 29.71
N SER A 85 -63.74 -1.78 29.71
CA SER A 85 -64.12 -0.84 30.76
C SER A 85 -65.24 -1.38 31.64
N GLN A 86 -65.10 -1.29 32.97
CA GLN A 86 -66.21 -1.57 33.89
C GLN A 86 -67.28 -0.47 33.87
N ASN A 87 -66.90 0.75 33.51
CA ASN A 87 -67.75 1.95 33.55
C ASN A 87 -67.98 2.51 32.14
N ALA A 88 -68.93 3.44 31.97
CA ALA A 88 -69.09 4.15 30.70
C ALA A 88 -67.81 4.93 30.36
N VAL A 89 -67.34 4.80 29.12
CA VAL A 89 -66.04 5.33 28.66
C VAL A 89 -66.18 5.98 27.28
N ASN A 90 -65.40 7.03 27.00
CA ASN A 90 -65.35 7.63 25.67
C ASN A 90 -64.27 6.97 24.81
N THR A 91 -64.66 6.54 23.62
CA THR A 91 -63.83 5.87 22.62
C THR A 91 -63.53 6.78 21.45
N THR A 92 -62.45 6.50 20.74
CA THR A 92 -61.99 7.19 19.53
C THR A 92 -62.89 6.87 18.34
N LEU A 93 -63.36 5.61 18.24
CA LEU A 93 -64.15 5.15 17.09
C LEU A 93 -65.65 5.44 17.22
N ALA A 94 -66.23 5.32 18.41
CA ALA A 94 -67.69 5.44 18.62
C ALA A 94 -68.12 6.56 19.58
N GLY A 95 -67.20 7.30 20.21
CA GLY A 95 -67.54 8.19 21.31
C GLY A 95 -67.94 7.42 22.57
N GLN A 96 -68.90 7.93 23.35
CA GLN A 96 -69.27 7.32 24.64
C GLN A 96 -69.99 5.97 24.46
N ILE A 97 -69.45 4.92 25.08
CA ILE A 97 -70.07 3.60 25.21
C ILE A 97 -70.37 3.26 26.67
N ALA A 98 -71.29 2.33 26.91
CA ALA A 98 -71.56 1.79 28.24
C ALA A 98 -70.42 0.86 28.72
N GLY A 99 -70.31 0.68 30.04
CA GLY A 99 -69.38 -0.30 30.62
C GLY A 99 -69.77 -1.74 30.29
N ASN A 100 -68.77 -2.61 30.20
CA ASN A 100 -68.95 -4.04 29.97
C ASN A 100 -69.31 -4.75 31.29
N SER A 101 -70.55 -5.21 31.41
CA SER A 101 -71.07 -5.95 32.56
C SER A 101 -70.34 -7.26 32.86
N ASN A 102 -69.62 -7.83 31.88
CA ASN A 102 -68.86 -9.07 32.05
C ASN A 102 -67.61 -8.86 32.92
N LEU A 103 -67.18 -7.61 33.13
CA LEU A 103 -65.94 -7.26 33.84
C LEU A 103 -66.17 -6.94 35.32
N ALA A 104 -67.20 -7.52 35.95
CA ALA A 104 -67.50 -7.32 37.38
C ALA A 104 -66.28 -7.66 38.27
N SER A 105 -65.53 -8.70 37.92
CA SER A 105 -64.30 -9.13 38.61
C SER A 105 -63.05 -8.31 38.28
N GLY A 106 -63.13 -7.36 37.35
CA GLY A 106 -62.02 -6.48 36.93
C GLY A 106 -61.79 -6.47 35.41
N THR A 107 -61.02 -5.47 34.96
CA THR A 107 -60.59 -5.33 33.55
C THR A 107 -59.58 -6.41 33.16
N ALA A 108 -59.64 -6.91 31.92
CA ALA A 108 -58.61 -7.80 31.39
C ALA A 108 -57.26 -7.08 31.24
N LYS A 109 -56.17 -7.84 31.41
CA LYS A 109 -54.79 -7.45 31.05
C LYS A 109 -54.33 -8.12 29.75
N VAL A 110 -54.96 -9.22 29.35
CA VAL A 110 -54.84 -9.83 28.03
C VAL A 110 -56.23 -10.02 27.42
N ILE A 111 -56.44 -9.52 26.21
CA ILE A 111 -57.66 -9.73 25.40
C ILE A 111 -57.27 -10.70 24.28
N LEU A 112 -57.47 -11.99 24.53
CA LEU A 112 -57.18 -13.05 23.56
C LEU A 112 -58.39 -13.29 22.67
N ASN A 113 -58.26 -13.00 21.38
CA ASN A 113 -59.26 -13.30 20.37
C ASN A 113 -58.77 -14.46 19.48
N GLU A 114 -59.41 -15.63 19.56
CA GLU A 114 -59.02 -16.83 18.83
C GLU A 114 -60.11 -17.27 17.85
N VAL A 115 -59.78 -17.33 16.56
CA VAL A 115 -60.64 -17.96 15.54
C VAL A 115 -60.33 -19.45 15.49
N THR A 116 -61.30 -20.28 15.89
CA THR A 116 -61.15 -21.75 16.01
C THR A 116 -61.76 -22.52 14.83
N SER A 117 -62.34 -21.82 13.86
CA SER A 117 -62.88 -22.39 12.62
C SER A 117 -61.81 -22.52 11.54
N ASN A 118 -62.21 -22.82 10.30
CA ASN A 118 -61.35 -22.74 9.10
C ASN A 118 -61.42 -21.37 8.39
N ASN A 119 -62.15 -20.39 8.93
CA ASN A 119 -62.32 -19.08 8.30
C ASN A 119 -61.07 -18.21 8.49
N LYS A 120 -60.68 -17.46 7.45
CA LYS A 120 -59.65 -16.40 7.55
C LYS A 120 -60.23 -15.11 8.13
N SER A 121 -59.37 -14.27 8.68
CA SER A 121 -59.74 -12.93 9.17
C SER A 121 -59.33 -11.85 8.19
N ALA A 122 -60.26 -11.00 7.79
CA ALA A 122 -60.02 -9.76 7.07
C ALA A 122 -60.25 -8.56 7.99
N LEU A 123 -59.19 -7.81 8.27
CA LEU A 123 -59.18 -6.64 9.14
C LEU A 123 -59.02 -5.40 8.25
N ASN A 124 -60.06 -4.59 8.10
CA ASN A 124 -60.12 -3.50 7.11
C ASN A 124 -60.37 -2.11 7.74
N GLY A 125 -60.09 -1.98 9.04
CA GLY A 125 -60.27 -0.76 9.82
C GLY A 125 -59.59 -0.84 11.19
N MET A 126 -59.79 0.19 12.00
CA MET A 126 -59.14 0.33 13.31
C MET A 126 -59.77 -0.58 14.38
N MET A 127 -58.96 -1.09 15.29
CA MET A 127 -59.35 -1.87 16.46
C MET A 127 -58.96 -1.11 17.73
N GLU A 128 -59.92 -0.78 18.58
CA GLU A 128 -59.70 0.02 19.79
C GLU A 128 -59.97 -0.81 21.05
N VAL A 129 -59.07 -0.73 22.04
CA VAL A 129 -59.34 -1.21 23.40
C VAL A 129 -59.96 -0.06 24.20
N ALA A 130 -61.24 -0.16 24.55
CA ALA A 130 -61.93 0.88 25.31
C ALA A 130 -61.76 0.66 26.82
N GLY A 131 -61.39 1.70 27.57
CA GLY A 131 -61.08 1.60 29.00
C GLY A 131 -59.60 1.31 29.26
N ASP A 132 -59.32 0.40 30.19
CA ASP A 132 -57.96 0.04 30.58
C ASP A 132 -57.19 -0.59 29.42
N LYS A 133 -55.92 -0.18 29.27
CA LYS A 133 -54.99 -0.81 28.31
C LYS A 133 -54.77 -2.28 28.65
N ALA A 134 -54.66 -3.10 27.60
CA ALA A 134 -54.39 -4.52 27.67
C ALA A 134 -53.55 -5.01 26.48
N HIS A 135 -52.93 -6.19 26.61
CA HIS A 135 -52.36 -6.92 25.47
C HIS A 135 -53.49 -7.42 24.57
N LEU A 136 -53.66 -6.80 23.41
CA LEU A 136 -54.64 -7.24 22.40
C LEU A 136 -54.03 -8.31 21.49
N ILE A 137 -54.64 -9.49 21.44
CA ILE A 137 -54.20 -10.59 20.58
C ILE A 137 -55.30 -10.92 19.56
N ILE A 138 -54.92 -11.05 18.30
CA ILE A 138 -55.75 -11.54 17.20
C ILE A 138 -55.10 -12.81 16.65
N ALA A 139 -55.64 -13.99 16.98
CA ALA A 139 -55.09 -15.29 16.62
C ALA A 139 -56.01 -16.04 15.62
N ASN A 140 -55.49 -16.36 14.44
CA ASN A 140 -56.21 -17.14 13.43
C ASN A 140 -55.23 -17.97 12.58
N PRO A 141 -55.09 -19.30 12.84
CA PRO A 141 -54.18 -20.17 12.11
C PRO A 141 -54.39 -20.26 10.58
N ASN A 142 -55.59 -19.92 10.09
CA ASN A 142 -55.93 -19.97 8.66
C ASN A 142 -55.31 -18.83 7.84
N GLY A 143 -54.83 -17.77 8.51
CA GLY A 143 -54.28 -16.57 7.90
C GLY A 143 -55.13 -15.31 8.15
N ILE A 144 -54.44 -14.17 8.12
CA ILE A 144 -55.00 -12.85 8.45
C ILE A 144 -54.60 -11.85 7.36
N THR A 145 -55.55 -11.08 6.84
CA THR A 145 -55.28 -9.92 6.00
C THR A 145 -55.60 -8.65 6.78
N CYS A 146 -54.68 -7.68 6.77
CA CYS A 146 -54.87 -6.33 7.28
C CYS A 146 -54.81 -5.35 6.10
N SER A 147 -55.90 -4.66 5.78
CA SER A 147 -55.98 -3.76 4.63
C SER A 147 -56.41 -2.37 5.09
N GLY A 148 -55.43 -1.54 5.46
CA GLY A 148 -55.68 -0.26 6.15
C GLY A 148 -56.18 -0.47 7.59
N CYS A 149 -55.81 -1.58 8.23
CA CYS A 149 -56.20 -1.84 9.62
C CYS A 149 -55.33 -1.06 10.60
N GLY A 150 -55.72 -1.06 11.88
CA GLY A 150 -54.85 -0.50 12.90
C GLY A 150 -55.30 -0.75 14.33
N PHE A 151 -54.54 -0.23 15.29
CA PHE A 151 -54.73 -0.49 16.71
C PHE A 151 -54.65 0.81 17.52
N ILE A 152 -55.57 0.96 18.49
CA ILE A 152 -55.73 2.13 19.36
C ILE A 152 -55.85 1.68 20.82
N ASN A 153 -55.16 2.37 21.72
CA ASN A 153 -55.20 2.21 23.17
C ASN A 153 -54.86 0.79 23.68
N ALA A 154 -54.08 0.00 22.93
CA ALA A 154 -53.51 -1.24 23.44
C ALA A 154 -52.32 -0.97 24.39
N GLU A 155 -51.92 -1.97 25.17
CA GLU A 155 -50.61 -1.98 25.86
C GLU A 155 -49.52 -2.48 24.91
N LYS A 156 -49.82 -3.59 24.23
CA LYS A 156 -49.07 -4.19 23.12
C LYS A 156 -50.05 -5.00 22.26
N VAL A 157 -49.67 -5.29 21.02
CA VAL A 157 -50.50 -6.01 20.05
C VAL A 157 -49.78 -7.24 19.53
N THR A 158 -50.49 -8.38 19.42
CA THR A 158 -50.00 -9.57 18.71
C THR A 158 -51.03 -10.04 17.69
N VAL A 159 -50.67 -9.99 16.41
CA VAL A 159 -51.44 -10.60 15.31
C VAL A 159 -50.73 -11.89 14.92
N THR A 160 -51.42 -13.04 14.98
CA THR A 160 -50.75 -14.34 14.85
C THR A 160 -51.54 -15.40 14.08
N THR A 161 -50.81 -16.22 13.32
CA THR A 161 -51.32 -17.48 12.77
C THR A 161 -50.82 -18.70 13.55
N GLY A 162 -50.21 -18.49 14.72
CA GLY A 162 -49.98 -19.53 15.70
C GLY A 162 -51.23 -19.78 16.52
N LYS A 163 -51.49 -21.05 16.84
CA LYS A 163 -52.53 -21.38 17.82
C LYS A 163 -52.06 -20.95 19.22
N PRO A 164 -52.87 -20.23 20.01
CA PRO A 164 -52.58 -19.95 21.42
C PRO A 164 -52.37 -21.24 22.23
N ASP A 165 -51.33 -21.25 23.07
CA ASP A 165 -51.05 -22.32 24.02
C ASP A 165 -51.51 -21.91 25.41
N MET A 166 -52.74 -22.29 25.76
CA MET A 166 -53.40 -22.00 27.04
C MET A 166 -53.21 -23.17 28.00
N GLN A 167 -52.50 -22.96 29.10
CA GLN A 167 -52.20 -23.97 30.12
C GLN A 167 -52.64 -23.45 31.49
N ASN A 168 -53.48 -24.21 32.21
CA ASN A 168 -54.01 -23.85 33.54
C ASN A 168 -54.63 -22.43 33.62
N GLY A 169 -55.22 -21.95 32.53
CA GLY A 169 -55.79 -20.60 32.44
C GLY A 169 -54.79 -19.48 32.16
N GLU A 170 -53.53 -19.80 31.84
CA GLU A 170 -52.48 -18.85 31.49
C GLU A 170 -52.03 -19.06 30.03
N LEU A 171 -51.71 -17.97 29.31
CA LEU A 171 -51.15 -18.05 27.96
C LEU A 171 -49.63 -18.24 28.04
N LYS A 172 -49.12 -19.36 27.53
CA LYS A 172 -47.67 -19.65 27.50
C LYS A 172 -46.99 -19.21 26.21
N GLY A 173 -47.71 -19.21 25.10
CA GLY A 173 -47.17 -18.80 23.80
C GLY A 173 -48.08 -19.13 22.63
N TYR A 174 -47.48 -19.24 21.45
CA TYR A 174 -48.15 -19.46 20.17
C TYR A 174 -47.42 -20.54 19.36
N SER A 175 -48.15 -21.59 18.96
CA SER A 175 -47.66 -22.66 18.08
C SER A 175 -47.88 -22.27 16.62
N VAL A 176 -46.90 -21.59 16.01
CA VAL A 176 -46.91 -21.09 14.63
C VAL A 176 -46.49 -22.20 13.66
N ASN A 177 -47.43 -23.00 13.18
CA ASN A 177 -47.17 -24.10 12.26
C ASN A 177 -47.54 -23.81 10.79
N GLY A 178 -48.26 -22.72 10.51
CA GLY A 178 -48.88 -22.45 9.21
C GLY A 178 -49.41 -21.02 9.13
N GLY A 179 -50.23 -20.76 8.11
CA GLY A 179 -50.86 -19.46 7.87
C GLY A 179 -49.92 -18.39 7.31
N VAL A 180 -50.52 -17.33 6.78
CA VAL A 180 -49.84 -16.12 6.26
C VAL A 180 -50.52 -14.90 6.84
N ILE A 181 -49.74 -13.88 7.22
CA ILE A 181 -50.26 -12.53 7.48
C ILE A 181 -49.93 -11.65 6.28
N THR A 182 -50.94 -11.01 5.68
CA THR A 182 -50.75 -10.01 4.62
C THR A 182 -51.14 -8.64 5.14
N THR A 183 -50.30 -7.62 4.95
CA THR A 183 -50.61 -6.22 5.30
C THR A 183 -50.54 -5.31 4.07
N ASP A 184 -51.67 -4.72 3.67
CA ASP A 184 -51.76 -3.69 2.63
C ASP A 184 -51.81 -2.27 3.24
N GLY A 185 -51.30 -2.13 4.46
CA GLY A 185 -51.32 -0.91 5.28
C GLY A 185 -51.76 -1.23 6.72
N LEU A 186 -50.95 -0.84 7.71
CA LEU A 186 -51.21 -1.06 9.14
C LEU A 186 -50.75 0.16 9.94
N THR A 187 -51.57 0.70 10.85
CA THR A 187 -51.17 1.79 11.77
C THR A 187 -51.41 1.41 13.23
N SER A 188 -50.45 1.63 14.13
CA SER A 188 -50.58 1.32 15.55
C SER A 188 -50.01 2.42 16.44
N ASP A 189 -50.71 2.73 17.54
CA ASP A 189 -50.20 3.57 18.63
C ASP A 189 -49.35 2.79 19.66
N SER A 190 -49.19 1.49 19.45
CA SER A 190 -48.72 0.50 20.43
C SER A 190 -47.66 -0.46 19.83
N PRO A 191 -46.78 -1.07 20.64
CA PRO A 191 -45.83 -2.06 20.16
C PRO A 191 -46.55 -3.26 19.53
N THR A 192 -46.20 -3.63 18.29
CA THR A 192 -46.95 -4.61 17.48
C THR A 192 -46.07 -5.77 17.02
N ALA A 193 -46.52 -6.99 17.27
CA ALA A 193 -45.90 -8.23 16.82
C ALA A 193 -46.77 -8.94 15.76
N LEU A 194 -46.17 -9.32 14.63
CA LEU A 194 -46.74 -10.22 13.62
C LEU A 194 -46.04 -11.58 13.71
N LEU A 195 -46.78 -12.65 14.05
CA LEU A 195 -46.23 -13.99 14.29
C LEU A 195 -46.90 -15.02 13.37
N ALA A 196 -46.23 -15.43 12.28
CA ALA A 196 -46.83 -16.31 11.27
C ALA A 196 -45.83 -17.23 10.58
N ARG A 197 -46.27 -18.20 9.78
CA ARG A 197 -45.33 -18.98 8.96
C ARG A 197 -44.73 -18.13 7.84
N SER A 198 -45.44 -17.13 7.33
CA SER A 198 -44.91 -16.07 6.47
C SER A 198 -45.70 -14.76 6.63
N VAL A 199 -45.04 -13.63 6.40
CA VAL A 199 -45.59 -12.28 6.51
C VAL A 199 -45.27 -11.47 5.26
N THR A 200 -46.31 -10.97 4.59
CA THR A 200 -46.23 -10.17 3.36
C THR A 200 -46.66 -8.74 3.64
N ILE A 201 -45.86 -7.75 3.23
CA ILE A 201 -46.05 -6.34 3.55
C ILE A 201 -46.09 -5.54 2.25
N ASN A 202 -47.30 -5.30 1.74
CA ASN A 202 -47.57 -4.64 0.46
C ASN A 202 -47.72 -3.12 0.57
N GLY A 203 -48.16 -2.63 1.74
CA GLY A 203 -48.29 -1.22 2.10
C GLY A 203 -47.49 -0.89 3.36
N ASP A 204 -47.55 0.37 3.80
CA ASP A 204 -46.77 0.83 4.96
C ASP A 204 -47.32 0.29 6.29
N MET A 205 -46.46 -0.31 7.11
CA MET A 205 -46.68 -0.58 8.53
C MET A 205 -46.07 0.55 9.37
N ASN A 206 -46.89 1.27 10.13
CA ASN A 206 -46.44 2.39 10.96
C ASN A 206 -46.79 2.17 12.44
N ALA A 207 -45.78 2.12 13.29
CA ALA A 207 -45.89 2.10 14.74
C ALA A 207 -45.00 3.21 15.34
N ALA A 208 -45.35 4.46 15.04
CA ALA A 208 -44.58 5.63 15.45
C ALA A 208 -44.31 5.66 16.97
N GLY A 209 -43.05 5.92 17.36
CA GLY A 209 -42.60 5.90 18.76
C GLY A 209 -42.57 4.51 19.42
N ASN A 210 -42.95 3.45 18.71
CA ASN A 210 -43.14 2.10 19.24
C ASN A 210 -42.26 1.07 18.51
N GLY A 211 -42.37 -0.20 18.89
CA GLY A 211 -41.66 -1.31 18.24
C GLY A 211 -42.53 -2.12 17.27
N ILE A 212 -41.98 -2.48 16.11
CA ILE A 212 -42.51 -3.53 15.23
C ILE A 212 -41.65 -4.79 15.41
N THR A 213 -42.28 -5.94 15.61
CA THR A 213 -41.64 -7.26 15.59
C THR A 213 -42.33 -8.15 14.58
N VAL A 214 -41.57 -8.86 13.74
CA VAL A 214 -42.10 -9.83 12.77
C VAL A 214 -41.31 -11.13 12.91
N ILE A 215 -42.01 -12.23 13.18
CA ILE A 215 -41.42 -13.56 13.35
C ILE A 215 -42.06 -14.52 12.35
N ALA A 216 -41.22 -15.05 11.46
CA ALA A 216 -41.57 -15.94 10.37
C ALA A 216 -40.97 -17.34 10.55
N GLY A 217 -41.64 -18.36 9.97
CA GLY A 217 -41.25 -19.77 10.03
C GLY A 217 -42.06 -20.58 11.06
N ASN A 218 -41.70 -21.86 11.20
CA ASN A 218 -42.44 -22.86 11.96
C ASN A 218 -42.06 -22.88 13.47
N ASN A 219 -42.46 -21.84 14.19
CA ASN A 219 -41.97 -21.54 15.55
C ASN A 219 -42.95 -21.93 16.68
N TYR A 220 -42.42 -22.21 17.86
CA TYR A 220 -43.11 -21.90 19.12
C TYR A 220 -42.56 -20.56 19.62
N VAL A 221 -43.44 -19.60 19.88
CA VAL A 221 -43.10 -18.23 20.29
C VAL A 221 -43.76 -17.93 21.64
N ASP A 222 -43.01 -17.40 22.62
CA ASP A 222 -43.57 -17.03 23.92
C ASP A 222 -44.35 -15.69 23.90
N VAL A 223 -44.97 -15.33 25.03
CA VAL A 223 -45.71 -14.06 25.21
C VAL A 223 -44.84 -12.79 25.19
N ASN A 224 -43.52 -12.95 25.11
CA ASN A 224 -42.50 -11.90 25.01
C ASN A 224 -41.88 -11.84 23.60
N ASN A 225 -42.47 -12.53 22.62
CA ASN A 225 -42.02 -12.65 21.24
C ASN A 225 -40.61 -13.27 21.10
N GLN A 226 -40.23 -14.19 21.99
CA GLN A 226 -39.02 -15.00 21.87
C GLN A 226 -39.34 -16.34 21.22
N VAL A 227 -38.52 -16.77 20.25
CA VAL A 227 -38.60 -18.13 19.69
C VAL A 227 -37.96 -19.10 20.67
N THR A 228 -38.77 -19.88 21.38
CA THR A 228 -38.31 -20.84 22.39
C THR A 228 -38.35 -22.29 21.89
N GLY A 229 -38.89 -22.54 20.69
CA GLY A 229 -38.88 -23.85 20.06
C GLY A 229 -39.30 -23.85 18.59
N THR A 230 -39.33 -25.03 17.99
CA THR A 230 -39.73 -25.27 16.59
C THR A 230 -40.89 -26.26 16.56
N VAL A 231 -41.95 -25.98 15.79
CA VAL A 231 -43.13 -26.85 15.66
C VAL A 231 -43.19 -27.52 14.28
N LYS A 232 -43.95 -28.60 14.14
CA LYS A 232 -44.07 -29.29 12.84
C LYS A 232 -44.80 -28.40 11.82
N ALA A 233 -44.10 -28.00 10.77
CA ALA A 233 -44.63 -27.16 9.71
C ALA A 233 -45.81 -27.81 8.95
N SER A 234 -46.75 -26.99 8.50
CA SER A 234 -47.96 -27.37 7.76
C SER A 234 -48.10 -26.59 6.45
N GLY A 235 -48.50 -27.28 5.37
CA GLY A 235 -48.58 -26.73 4.01
C GLY A 235 -47.21 -26.50 3.34
N SER A 236 -47.25 -25.93 2.14
CA SER A 236 -46.06 -25.63 1.33
C SER A 236 -45.12 -24.65 2.02
N ARG A 237 -43.81 -24.80 1.75
CA ARG A 237 -42.79 -23.85 2.21
C ARG A 237 -42.78 -22.60 1.32
N ASN A 238 -42.62 -21.43 1.94
CA ASN A 238 -42.50 -20.14 1.24
C ASN A 238 -41.04 -19.85 0.85
N THR A 239 -40.85 -19.05 -0.22
CA THR A 239 -39.52 -18.58 -0.66
C THR A 239 -38.91 -17.59 0.34
N TYR A 240 -39.74 -16.73 0.92
CA TYR A 240 -39.37 -15.73 1.92
C TYR A 240 -40.29 -15.87 3.13
N GLY A 241 -39.71 -15.69 4.32
CA GLY A 241 -40.45 -15.68 5.58
C GLY A 241 -41.10 -14.32 5.81
N ILE A 242 -40.36 -13.26 5.48
CA ILE A 242 -40.82 -11.87 5.54
C ILE A 242 -40.56 -11.25 4.17
N ASP A 243 -41.60 -10.68 3.55
CA ASP A 243 -41.58 -10.16 2.18
C ASP A 243 -42.20 -8.75 2.11
N VAL A 244 -41.36 -7.73 2.03
CA VAL A 244 -41.77 -6.32 1.91
C VAL A 244 -41.73 -5.93 0.44
N ALA A 245 -42.89 -5.61 -0.13
CA ALA A 245 -43.04 -5.19 -1.51
C ALA A 245 -42.54 -3.75 -1.73
N LYS A 246 -42.39 -3.36 -3.00
CA LYS A 246 -41.89 -2.04 -3.40
C LYS A 246 -42.78 -0.85 -2.98
N LEU A 247 -44.06 -1.10 -2.70
CA LEU A 247 -45.01 -0.10 -2.23
C LEU A 247 -45.25 -0.16 -0.71
N GLY A 248 -44.54 -1.05 0.00
CA GLY A 248 -44.64 -1.22 1.43
C GLY A 248 -43.39 -0.80 2.19
N GLY A 249 -43.51 -0.78 3.51
CA GLY A 249 -42.42 -0.41 4.41
C GLY A 249 -42.77 -0.67 5.87
N MET A 250 -41.80 -0.47 6.74
CA MET A 250 -41.96 -0.53 8.20
C MET A 250 -41.33 0.71 8.83
N TYR A 251 -42.10 1.43 9.65
CA TYR A 251 -41.71 2.69 10.29
C TYR A 251 -42.02 2.60 11.79
N ALA A 252 -41.00 2.70 12.62
CA ALA A 252 -41.08 2.47 14.06
C ALA A 252 -39.93 3.19 14.79
N ASP A 253 -39.90 3.18 16.13
CA ASP A 253 -38.64 3.44 16.86
C ASP A 253 -37.70 2.22 16.78
N LYS A 254 -38.26 1.01 16.83
CA LYS A 254 -37.53 -0.26 16.75
C LYS A 254 -38.15 -1.24 15.76
N ILE A 255 -37.34 -1.92 14.96
CA ILE A 255 -37.78 -3.01 14.07
C ILE A 255 -37.00 -4.29 14.41
N ASN A 256 -37.69 -5.41 14.62
CA ASN A 256 -37.08 -6.72 14.84
C ASN A 256 -37.67 -7.76 13.86
N LEU A 257 -36.85 -8.31 12.97
CA LEU A 257 -37.26 -9.28 11.95
C LEU A 257 -36.56 -10.62 12.18
N VAL A 258 -37.34 -11.69 12.38
CA VAL A 258 -36.82 -13.05 12.60
C VAL A 258 -37.40 -13.99 11.55
N SER A 259 -36.57 -14.77 10.85
CA SER A 259 -37.01 -15.81 9.90
C SER A 259 -36.27 -17.11 10.16
N THR A 260 -36.95 -18.11 10.71
CA THR A 260 -36.28 -19.28 11.31
C THR A 260 -36.20 -20.52 10.42
N GLU A 261 -37.03 -20.65 9.38
CA GLU A 261 -36.97 -21.79 8.46
C GLU A 261 -35.64 -21.82 7.69
N SER A 262 -34.97 -22.98 7.64
CA SER A 262 -33.65 -23.13 7.04
C SER A 262 -33.65 -22.81 5.53
N GLY A 263 -32.92 -21.76 5.15
CA GLY A 263 -32.89 -21.18 3.80
C GLY A 263 -34.12 -20.34 3.44
N VAL A 264 -34.98 -19.97 4.38
CA VAL A 264 -36.13 -19.06 4.14
C VAL A 264 -35.73 -17.65 4.54
N GLY A 265 -35.57 -16.80 3.52
CA GLY A 265 -34.97 -15.48 3.67
C GLY A 265 -35.93 -14.35 4.06
N VAL A 266 -35.36 -13.15 4.19
CA VAL A 266 -36.09 -11.88 4.30
C VAL A 266 -35.86 -11.09 3.01
N ARG A 267 -36.94 -10.63 2.38
CA ARG A 267 -36.88 -9.77 1.19
C ARG A 267 -37.43 -8.38 1.53
N ASN A 268 -36.60 -7.36 1.32
CA ASN A 268 -37.00 -5.96 1.32
C ASN A 268 -36.87 -5.38 -0.11
N LEU A 269 -37.98 -4.92 -0.65
CA LEU A 269 -38.03 -4.12 -1.89
C LEU A 269 -38.49 -2.67 -1.63
N GLY A 270 -38.79 -2.32 -0.38
CA GLY A 270 -39.33 -1.04 0.07
C GLY A 270 -38.42 -0.33 1.08
N VAL A 271 -38.97 0.10 2.20
CA VAL A 271 -38.24 0.87 3.24
C VAL A 271 -38.44 0.26 4.63
N LEU A 272 -37.36 -0.11 5.31
CA LEU A 272 -37.31 -0.34 6.76
C LEU A 272 -36.70 0.91 7.42
N SER A 273 -37.40 1.53 8.35
CA SER A 273 -37.03 2.81 8.96
C SER A 273 -37.26 2.79 10.47
N ALA A 274 -36.18 2.69 11.25
CA ALA A 274 -36.25 2.72 12.71
C ALA A 274 -35.72 4.04 13.31
N GLY A 275 -36.29 4.43 14.44
CA GLY A 275 -35.77 5.46 15.34
C GLY A 275 -34.51 5.02 16.08
N THR A 276 -34.44 5.29 17.37
CA THR A 276 -33.25 5.05 18.21
C THR A 276 -33.16 3.61 18.73
N GLY A 277 -34.29 2.90 18.84
CA GLY A 277 -34.35 1.49 19.22
C GLY A 277 -33.77 0.50 18.21
N GLY A 278 -33.44 0.96 16.99
CA GLY A 278 -32.62 0.24 16.02
C GLY A 278 -33.35 -0.76 15.13
N ILE A 279 -32.59 -1.45 14.27
CA ILE A 279 -33.07 -2.56 13.44
C ILE A 279 -32.27 -3.82 13.78
N GLN A 280 -32.98 -4.88 14.19
CA GLN A 280 -32.43 -6.24 14.25
C GLN A 280 -33.05 -7.08 13.14
N ILE A 281 -32.20 -7.84 12.44
CA ILE A 281 -32.62 -8.91 11.53
C ILE A 281 -31.85 -10.18 11.90
N ASP A 282 -32.53 -11.32 12.09
CA ASP A 282 -31.91 -12.65 12.18
C ASP A 282 -32.67 -13.60 11.24
N THR A 283 -32.01 -14.08 10.19
CA THR A 283 -32.64 -14.90 9.15
C THR A 283 -31.82 -16.13 8.81
N ASN A 284 -32.44 -17.30 8.88
CA ASN A 284 -31.84 -18.58 8.49
C ASN A 284 -31.78 -18.79 6.96
N GLY A 285 -32.15 -17.78 6.16
CA GLY A 285 -31.86 -17.69 4.73
C GLY A 285 -31.34 -16.31 4.31
N ALA A 286 -31.25 -16.08 3.00
CA ALA A 286 -30.72 -14.85 2.40
C ALA A 286 -31.47 -13.57 2.82
N LEU A 287 -30.77 -12.43 2.83
CA LEU A 287 -31.33 -11.09 3.06
C LEU A 287 -31.20 -10.26 1.78
N ILE A 288 -32.33 -9.88 1.19
CA ILE A 288 -32.38 -9.10 -0.06
C ILE A 288 -32.81 -7.65 0.26
N ASN A 289 -32.03 -6.66 -0.18
CA ASN A 289 -32.31 -5.22 -0.03
C ASN A 289 -32.14 -4.48 -1.38
N SER A 290 -32.46 -5.14 -2.49
CA SER A 290 -32.10 -4.64 -3.83
C SER A 290 -33.03 -3.54 -4.33
N ASN A 291 -32.47 -2.37 -4.69
CA ASN A 291 -33.19 -1.10 -4.92
C ASN A 291 -33.97 -0.57 -3.70
N ALA A 292 -33.69 -1.08 -2.49
CA ALA A 292 -34.48 -0.85 -1.28
C ALA A 292 -33.66 -0.14 -0.19
N GLN A 293 -34.30 0.20 0.93
CA GLN A 293 -33.67 0.91 2.05
C GLN A 293 -33.88 0.18 3.38
N ILE A 294 -32.80 0.07 4.16
CA ILE A 294 -32.78 -0.23 5.59
C ILE A 294 -32.08 0.97 6.24
N LYS A 295 -32.76 1.69 7.14
CA LYS A 295 -32.20 2.90 7.77
C LYS A 295 -32.57 3.04 9.24
N SER A 296 -31.65 3.54 10.06
CA SER A 296 -31.92 3.80 11.47
C SER A 296 -31.11 4.96 12.05
N SER A 297 -31.67 5.65 13.05
CA SER A 297 -30.91 6.54 13.94
C SER A 297 -30.30 5.82 15.15
N GLY A 298 -30.68 4.56 15.36
CA GLY A 298 -30.08 3.60 16.29
C GLY A 298 -29.10 2.66 15.59
N VAL A 299 -28.77 1.54 16.24
CA VAL A 299 -27.90 0.50 15.68
C VAL A 299 -28.65 -0.36 14.66
N ILE A 300 -27.94 -0.82 13.61
CA ILE A 300 -28.45 -1.87 12.71
C ILE A 300 -27.62 -3.14 12.91
N SER A 301 -28.27 -4.23 13.31
CA SER A 301 -27.68 -5.55 13.48
C SER A 301 -28.36 -6.55 12.53
N MET A 302 -27.58 -7.22 11.68
CA MET A 302 -28.07 -8.17 10.69
C MET A 302 -27.29 -9.47 10.78
N LYS A 303 -28.00 -10.57 11.02
CA LYS A 303 -27.49 -11.93 10.97
C LYS A 303 -28.23 -12.70 9.88
N THR A 304 -27.50 -13.32 8.95
CA THR A 304 -28.08 -14.06 7.83
C THR A 304 -27.31 -15.34 7.53
N ASN A 305 -28.00 -16.49 7.56
CA ASN A 305 -27.44 -17.76 7.11
C ASN A 305 -27.63 -17.92 5.59
N GLY A 306 -27.16 -16.93 4.83
CA GLY A 306 -27.32 -16.85 3.38
C GLY A 306 -26.72 -15.55 2.83
N THR A 307 -26.84 -15.35 1.52
CA THR A 307 -26.30 -14.15 0.85
C THR A 307 -27.02 -12.88 1.29
N LEU A 308 -26.26 -11.81 1.57
CA LEU A 308 -26.78 -10.44 1.70
C LEU A 308 -26.67 -9.73 0.34
N THR A 309 -27.80 -9.40 -0.28
CA THR A 309 -27.84 -8.75 -1.59
C THR A 309 -28.33 -7.30 -1.46
N ASN A 310 -27.39 -6.36 -1.42
CA ASN A 310 -27.62 -4.91 -1.32
C ASN A 310 -27.40 -4.17 -2.66
N VAL A 311 -27.54 -4.86 -3.79
CA VAL A 311 -27.37 -4.31 -5.15
C VAL A 311 -28.33 -3.13 -5.38
N THR A 312 -27.79 -1.97 -5.78
CA THR A 312 -28.49 -0.65 -5.81
C THR A 312 -29.21 -0.24 -4.51
N GLY A 313 -28.98 -0.97 -3.41
CA GLY A 313 -29.64 -0.80 -2.12
C GLY A 313 -28.94 0.19 -1.19
N LYS A 314 -29.58 0.45 -0.05
CA LYS A 314 -29.03 1.30 1.02
C LYS A 314 -29.24 0.67 2.38
N ILE A 315 -28.17 0.57 3.14
CA ILE A 315 -28.13 0.20 4.57
C ILE A 315 -27.42 1.37 5.27
N LEU A 316 -28.17 2.18 6.02
CA LEU A 316 -27.72 3.50 6.51
C LEU A 316 -27.97 3.64 8.01
N SER A 317 -27.00 4.12 8.78
CA SER A 317 -27.12 4.15 10.24
C SER A 317 -26.43 5.35 10.89
N ASP A 318 -27.11 6.05 11.80
CA ASP A 318 -26.48 7.11 12.61
C ASP A 318 -25.62 6.55 13.77
N LYS A 319 -25.75 5.24 14.04
CA LYS A 319 -24.90 4.44 14.95
C LYS A 319 -24.28 3.27 14.20
N SER A 320 -23.56 2.40 14.91
CA SER A 320 -22.78 1.34 14.26
C SER A 320 -23.66 0.29 13.54
N ILE A 321 -23.11 -0.31 12.49
CA ILE A 321 -23.72 -1.41 11.73
C ILE A 321 -22.96 -2.70 12.02
N TYR A 322 -23.68 -3.79 12.32
CA TYR A 322 -23.13 -5.12 12.50
C TYR A 322 -23.74 -6.08 11.45
N ILE A 323 -22.89 -6.76 10.69
CA ILE A 323 -23.29 -7.78 9.70
C ILE A 323 -22.54 -9.08 10.01
N ASP A 324 -23.28 -10.17 10.22
CA ASP A 324 -22.77 -11.54 10.18
C ASP A 324 -23.53 -12.33 9.11
N THR A 325 -22.85 -12.79 8.06
CA THR A 325 -23.45 -13.64 7.03
C THR A 325 -23.17 -15.14 7.24
N ASN A 326 -22.64 -15.55 8.40
CA ASN A 326 -22.18 -16.92 8.67
C ASN A 326 -21.33 -17.49 7.52
N LYS A 327 -20.35 -16.69 7.06
CA LYS A 327 -19.44 -16.98 5.94
C LYS A 327 -20.08 -17.06 4.54
N ASN A 328 -21.33 -16.63 4.37
CA ASN A 328 -21.96 -16.47 3.05
C ASN A 328 -21.56 -15.15 2.37
N GLN A 329 -21.92 -14.97 1.09
CA GLN A 329 -21.52 -13.81 0.30
C GLN A 329 -22.26 -12.51 0.70
N ILE A 330 -21.59 -11.37 0.52
CA ILE A 330 -22.23 -10.05 0.39
C ILE A 330 -22.10 -9.56 -1.06
N ASP A 331 -23.20 -9.12 -1.67
CA ASP A 331 -23.19 -8.37 -2.93
C ASP A 331 -23.70 -6.94 -2.70
N ASN A 332 -22.76 -6.00 -2.63
CA ASN A 332 -22.99 -4.56 -2.48
C ASN A 332 -22.76 -3.81 -3.81
N SER A 333 -22.73 -4.51 -4.94
CA SER A 333 -22.36 -3.91 -6.22
C SER A 333 -23.39 -2.94 -6.79
N ARG A 334 -22.99 -2.21 -7.85
CA ARG A 334 -23.84 -1.32 -8.66
C ARG A 334 -24.55 -0.26 -7.80
N ALA A 335 -23.78 0.61 -7.16
CA ALA A 335 -24.24 1.64 -6.24
C ALA A 335 -25.06 1.10 -5.05
N GLY A 336 -24.78 -0.13 -4.59
CA GLY A 336 -25.14 -0.57 -3.25
C GLY A 336 -24.35 0.21 -2.20
N ASN A 337 -24.98 0.55 -1.07
CA ASN A 337 -24.38 1.37 -0.01
C ASN A 337 -24.59 0.72 1.35
N ILE A 338 -23.50 0.54 2.11
CA ILE A 338 -23.52 0.21 3.55
C ILE A 338 -22.72 1.30 4.24
N MET A 339 -23.39 2.20 4.98
CA MET A 339 -22.77 3.44 5.49
C MET A 339 -23.21 3.78 6.92
N SER A 340 -22.24 4.11 7.79
CA SER A 340 -22.49 4.52 9.18
C SER A 340 -21.85 5.86 9.54
N SER A 341 -22.56 6.64 10.36
CA SER A 341 -22.02 7.83 11.06
C SER A 341 -21.21 7.47 12.33
N ALA A 342 -21.14 6.18 12.68
CA ALA A 342 -20.21 5.61 13.65
C ALA A 342 -19.38 4.52 12.92
N ASP A 343 -19.49 3.25 13.33
CA ASP A 343 -18.68 2.13 12.84
C ASP A 343 -19.46 1.15 11.94
N VAL A 344 -18.74 0.30 11.21
CA VAL A 344 -19.29 -0.82 10.46
C VAL A 344 -18.41 -2.06 10.68
N TYR A 345 -19.01 -3.14 11.19
CA TYR A 345 -18.38 -4.42 11.43
C TYR A 345 -19.02 -5.49 10.53
N ILE A 346 -18.20 -6.19 9.74
CA ILE A 346 -18.66 -7.21 8.78
C ILE A 346 -17.89 -8.51 8.99
N GLY A 347 -18.57 -9.54 9.49
CA GLY A 347 -18.14 -10.93 9.38
C GLY A 347 -18.84 -11.60 8.20
N SER A 348 -18.09 -12.07 7.20
CA SER A 348 -18.70 -12.65 6.00
C SER A 348 -17.82 -13.70 5.33
N GLY A 349 -18.33 -14.26 4.22
CA GLY A 349 -17.51 -14.88 3.18
C GLY A 349 -17.07 -13.81 2.17
N ALA A 350 -17.13 -14.14 0.88
CA ALA A 350 -16.73 -13.22 -0.18
C ALA A 350 -17.59 -11.94 -0.21
N ILE A 351 -16.97 -10.80 -0.54
CA ILE A 351 -17.66 -9.51 -0.70
C ILE A 351 -17.44 -8.98 -2.11
N ASN A 352 -18.53 -8.62 -2.78
CA ASN A 352 -18.52 -7.87 -4.03
C ASN A 352 -18.94 -6.41 -3.78
N ASN A 353 -17.97 -5.49 -3.79
CA ASN A 353 -18.19 -4.05 -3.72
C ASN A 353 -17.95 -3.36 -5.08
N THR A 354 -18.18 -4.07 -6.20
CA THR A 354 -17.96 -3.53 -7.56
C THR A 354 -18.89 -2.35 -7.86
N ASN A 355 -18.31 -1.15 -7.92
CA ASN A 355 -19.01 0.14 -7.96
C ASN A 355 -20.00 0.33 -6.80
N GLY A 356 -19.75 -0.29 -5.64
CA GLY A 356 -20.50 -0.10 -4.40
C GLY A 356 -19.77 0.81 -3.41
N LYS A 357 -20.45 1.21 -2.32
CA LYS A 357 -19.87 1.95 -1.20
C LYS A 357 -19.96 1.16 0.09
N LEU A 358 -18.81 0.98 0.76
CA LEU A 358 -18.73 0.64 2.18
C LEU A 358 -18.12 1.85 2.89
N ALA A 359 -18.78 2.37 3.92
CA ALA A 359 -18.29 3.53 4.66
C ALA A 359 -18.61 3.55 6.15
N ALA A 360 -17.70 4.11 6.93
CA ALA A 360 -17.89 4.45 8.34
C ALA A 360 -17.34 5.86 8.59
N THR A 361 -17.67 6.46 9.73
CA THR A 361 -16.99 7.68 10.21
C THR A 361 -15.87 7.30 11.19
N GLY A 362 -16.14 6.32 12.06
CA GLY A 362 -15.15 5.65 12.91
C GLY A 362 -14.46 4.51 12.17
N VAL A 363 -14.70 3.28 12.64
CA VAL A 363 -14.04 2.06 12.14
C VAL A 363 -14.88 1.36 11.06
N LEU A 364 -14.26 0.93 9.97
CA LEU A 364 -14.79 -0.06 9.03
C LEU A 364 -13.92 -1.32 9.10
N ALA A 365 -14.42 -2.33 9.82
CA ALA A 365 -13.74 -3.60 10.03
C ALA A 365 -14.42 -4.72 9.25
N ILE A 366 -13.65 -5.47 8.46
CA ILE A 366 -14.13 -6.56 7.60
C ILE A 366 -13.29 -7.81 7.83
N ASP A 367 -13.94 -8.94 8.14
CA ASP A 367 -13.34 -10.29 8.10
C ASP A 367 -14.11 -11.16 7.10
N THR A 368 -13.51 -11.45 5.95
CA THR A 368 -14.10 -12.30 4.91
C THR A 368 -13.83 -13.79 5.12
N ASN A 369 -13.34 -14.22 6.29
CA ASN A 369 -13.09 -15.62 6.63
C ASN A 369 -12.23 -16.36 5.58
N ASN A 370 -11.14 -15.72 5.15
CA ASN A 370 -10.22 -16.15 4.08
C ASN A 370 -10.82 -16.17 2.65
N ALA A 371 -12.01 -15.60 2.41
CA ALA A 371 -12.57 -15.41 1.07
C ALA A 371 -12.17 -14.06 0.44
N THR A 372 -12.49 -13.85 -0.84
CA THR A 372 -12.11 -12.65 -1.59
C THR A 372 -12.95 -11.42 -1.24
N LEU A 373 -12.30 -10.27 -1.01
CA LEU A 373 -12.92 -8.95 -1.05
C LEU A 373 -12.60 -8.30 -2.40
N THR A 374 -13.61 -8.13 -3.25
CA THR A 374 -13.50 -7.42 -4.53
C THR A 374 -14.02 -6.00 -4.38
N ASN A 375 -13.14 -5.01 -4.50
CA ASN A 375 -13.44 -3.58 -4.46
C ASN A 375 -13.00 -2.93 -5.78
N SER A 376 -13.92 -2.29 -6.49
CA SER A 376 -13.61 -1.63 -7.76
C SER A 376 -14.53 -0.43 -8.03
N GLY A 377 -14.07 0.51 -8.85
CA GLY A 377 -14.67 1.82 -9.05
C GLY A 377 -13.96 2.91 -8.25
N LYS A 378 -13.85 4.10 -8.86
CA LYS A 378 -13.27 5.31 -8.26
C LYS A 378 -14.26 6.47 -8.26
N GLY A 379 -14.10 7.42 -7.35
CA GLY A 379 -14.98 8.58 -7.18
C GLY A 379 -15.78 8.55 -5.87
N LYS A 380 -16.27 9.71 -5.42
CA LYS A 380 -16.77 9.92 -4.03
C LYS A 380 -17.83 8.89 -3.57
N THR A 381 -18.70 8.45 -4.48
CA THR A 381 -19.85 7.56 -4.22
C THR A 381 -19.53 6.06 -4.25
N VAL A 382 -18.26 5.65 -4.40
CA VAL A 382 -17.87 4.23 -4.48
C VAL A 382 -16.64 3.91 -3.62
N GLY A 383 -16.22 2.65 -3.59
CA GLY A 383 -15.06 2.15 -2.86
C GLY A 383 -15.27 2.02 -1.35
N ILE A 384 -14.16 2.04 -0.62
CA ILE A 384 -14.08 1.84 0.83
C ILE A 384 -13.54 3.13 1.47
N THR A 385 -14.22 3.67 2.48
CA THR A 385 -13.80 4.90 3.19
C THR A 385 -14.17 4.86 4.66
N ALA A 386 -13.21 5.07 5.58
CA ALA A 386 -13.49 5.22 7.01
C ALA A 386 -12.43 6.09 7.70
N GLY A 387 -12.62 6.44 8.99
CA GLY A 387 -11.51 6.93 9.81
C GLY A 387 -10.43 5.85 9.93
N VAL A 388 -10.83 4.65 10.34
CA VAL A 388 -9.96 3.46 10.42
C VAL A 388 -10.52 2.38 9.49
N VAL A 389 -9.79 2.00 8.44
CA VAL A 389 -10.11 0.84 7.62
C VAL A 389 -9.28 -0.36 8.10
N SER A 390 -9.92 -1.47 8.42
CA SER A 390 -9.27 -2.71 8.87
C SER A 390 -9.82 -3.91 8.09
N LEU A 391 -9.02 -4.45 7.16
CA LEU A 391 -9.42 -5.54 6.27
C LEU A 391 -8.66 -6.82 6.61
N LYS A 392 -9.37 -7.89 6.97
CA LYS A 392 -8.84 -9.25 7.12
C LYS A 392 -9.48 -10.14 6.06
N THR A 393 -8.68 -10.66 5.14
CA THR A 393 -9.21 -11.29 3.93
C THR A 393 -8.44 -12.54 3.48
N GLY A 394 -9.06 -13.28 2.55
CA GLY A 394 -8.31 -14.00 1.53
C GLY A 394 -7.64 -13.01 0.58
N ALA A 395 -7.90 -13.13 -0.72
CA ALA A 395 -7.46 -12.12 -1.68
C ALA A 395 -8.16 -10.77 -1.45
N LEU A 396 -7.38 -9.70 -1.29
CA LEU A 396 -7.86 -8.32 -1.39
C LEU A 396 -7.67 -7.83 -2.84
N ASN A 397 -8.76 -7.77 -3.58
CA ASN A 397 -8.77 -7.31 -4.97
C ASN A 397 -9.30 -5.88 -5.06
N ASN A 398 -8.40 -4.90 -4.99
CA ASN A 398 -8.67 -3.46 -5.16
C ASN A 398 -8.38 -2.98 -6.60
N ASN A 399 -8.43 -3.86 -7.61
CA ASN A 399 -8.09 -3.52 -8.98
C ASN A 399 -9.02 -2.46 -9.56
N ASN A 400 -8.47 -1.30 -9.95
CA ASN A 400 -9.24 -0.09 -10.28
C ASN A 400 -10.27 0.30 -9.18
N GLY A 401 -9.99 -0.02 -7.92
CA GLY A 401 -10.76 0.39 -6.75
C GLY A 401 -10.13 1.56 -6.01
N GLN A 402 -10.79 1.97 -4.93
CA GLN A 402 -10.26 2.92 -3.97
C GLN A 402 -10.57 2.49 -2.52
N ILE A 403 -9.57 2.60 -1.66
CA ILE A 403 -9.61 2.39 -0.21
C ILE A 403 -8.97 3.63 0.41
N THR A 404 -9.67 4.30 1.33
CA THR A 404 -9.26 5.61 1.86
C THR A 404 -9.54 5.73 3.36
N GLY A 405 -8.69 6.45 4.09
CA GLY A 405 -8.96 6.76 5.51
C GLY A 405 -7.88 7.59 6.21
N TYR A 406 -7.95 7.64 7.54
CA TYR A 406 -6.86 8.13 8.39
C TYR A 406 -5.85 7.02 8.68
N TYR A 407 -6.30 5.76 8.76
CA TYR A 407 -5.48 4.57 8.84
C TYR A 407 -6.04 3.50 7.90
N VAL A 408 -5.17 2.76 7.20
CA VAL A 408 -5.55 1.59 6.39
C VAL A 408 -4.70 0.38 6.75
N GLY A 409 -5.28 -0.56 7.49
CA GLY A 409 -4.68 -1.84 7.84
C GLY A 409 -5.24 -2.99 7.00
N THR A 410 -4.38 -3.85 6.46
CA THR A 410 -4.80 -5.03 5.68
C THR A 410 -4.02 -6.29 6.05
N GLN A 411 -4.71 -7.39 6.33
CA GLN A 411 -4.16 -8.73 6.55
C GLN A 411 -4.78 -9.68 5.51
N SER A 412 -4.05 -10.00 4.45
CA SER A 412 -4.63 -10.62 3.24
C SER A 412 -3.79 -11.77 2.70
N THR A 413 -4.38 -12.86 2.21
CA THR A 413 -3.60 -13.95 1.59
C THR A 413 -2.95 -13.55 0.26
N SER A 414 -3.43 -12.48 -0.38
CA SER A 414 -2.76 -11.74 -1.47
C SER A 414 -3.39 -10.35 -1.61
N VAL A 415 -2.68 -9.39 -2.21
CA VAL A 415 -3.20 -8.05 -2.48
C VAL A 415 -3.02 -7.66 -3.95
N ASN A 416 -4.10 -7.29 -4.62
CA ASN A 416 -4.07 -6.73 -5.97
C ASN A 416 -4.62 -5.29 -5.95
N ASN A 417 -3.73 -4.31 -5.93
CA ASN A 417 -3.99 -2.88 -6.07
C ASN A 417 -3.69 -2.37 -7.49
N SER A 418 -3.67 -3.24 -8.52
CA SER A 418 -3.35 -2.82 -9.90
C SER A 418 -4.36 -1.77 -10.40
N GLN A 419 -3.86 -0.64 -10.92
CA GLN A 419 -4.67 0.55 -11.23
C GLN A 419 -5.50 1.10 -10.05
N GLY A 420 -5.35 0.55 -8.85
CA GLY A 420 -6.12 0.87 -7.65
C GLY A 420 -5.51 2.02 -6.85
N THR A 421 -6.21 2.39 -5.78
CA THR A 421 -5.79 3.42 -4.84
C THR A 421 -6.00 2.92 -3.41
N ILE A 422 -4.94 2.93 -2.62
CA ILE A 422 -4.93 2.80 -1.16
C ILE A 422 -4.28 4.10 -0.67
N ASP A 423 -5.05 4.99 -0.05
CA ASP A 423 -4.58 6.35 0.28
C ASP A 423 -5.01 6.73 1.71
N SER A 424 -4.04 6.85 2.59
CA SER A 424 -4.21 7.08 4.03
C SER A 424 -3.61 8.42 4.43
N TYR A 425 -4.28 9.16 5.32
CA TYR A 425 -3.73 10.40 5.85
C TYR A 425 -2.59 10.14 6.85
N GLY A 426 -2.85 9.27 7.82
CA GLY A 426 -1.84 8.60 8.64
C GLY A 426 -1.34 7.34 7.94
N ASP A 427 -1.23 6.23 8.66
CA ASP A 427 -0.42 5.08 8.24
C ASP A 427 -1.12 4.11 7.29
N VAL A 428 -0.31 3.31 6.58
CA VAL A 428 -0.74 2.11 5.86
C VAL A 428 0.06 0.91 6.37
N ASP A 429 -0.61 -0.07 6.96
CA ASP A 429 0.00 -1.31 7.45
C ASP A 429 -0.56 -2.53 6.68
N MET A 430 0.27 -3.12 5.82
CA MET A 430 -0.09 -4.21 4.93
C MET A 430 0.71 -5.48 5.24
N ALA A 431 0.04 -6.48 5.81
CA ALA A 431 0.58 -7.83 5.95
C ALA A 431 -0.05 -8.76 4.89
N SER A 432 0.77 -9.50 4.15
CA SER A 432 0.31 -10.50 3.20
C SER A 432 1.13 -11.79 3.19
N THR A 433 0.44 -12.93 3.22
CA THR A 433 1.07 -14.24 3.06
C THR A 433 1.32 -14.62 1.59
N GLY A 434 0.99 -13.71 0.66
CA GLY A 434 1.12 -13.88 -0.79
C GLY A 434 1.72 -12.65 -1.47
N ALA A 435 1.58 -12.57 -2.79
CA ALA A 435 2.08 -11.43 -3.56
C ALA A 435 1.25 -10.15 -3.32
N VAL A 436 1.93 -9.01 -3.35
CA VAL A 436 1.35 -7.66 -3.34
C VAL A 436 1.62 -7.02 -4.71
N ASN A 437 0.57 -6.67 -5.44
CA ASN A 437 0.68 -6.09 -6.78
C ASN A 437 0.09 -4.68 -6.84
N ASN A 438 0.95 -3.68 -7.09
CA ASN A 438 0.63 -2.26 -7.25
C ASN A 438 0.89 -1.76 -8.69
N THR A 439 0.77 -2.62 -9.70
CA THR A 439 1.02 -2.25 -11.12
C THR A 439 0.13 -1.07 -11.54
N SER A 440 0.73 0.07 -11.85
CA SER A 440 0.05 1.36 -12.10
C SER A 440 -0.97 1.77 -11.02
N GLY A 441 -0.81 1.30 -9.78
CA GLY A 441 -1.63 1.67 -8.63
C GLY A 441 -0.93 2.69 -7.72
N LEU A 442 -1.64 3.16 -6.69
CA LEU A 442 -1.10 3.98 -5.60
C LEU A 442 -1.32 3.28 -4.26
N ILE A 443 -0.25 3.14 -3.46
CA ILE A 443 -0.28 2.89 -2.02
C ILE A 443 0.38 4.10 -1.37
N ARG A 444 -0.38 4.90 -0.62
CA ARG A 444 0.11 6.15 -0.04
C ARG A 444 -0.25 6.33 1.44
N SER A 445 0.73 6.80 2.21
CA SER A 445 0.52 7.56 3.43
C SER A 445 0.87 9.03 3.17
N ALA A 446 0.02 9.97 3.61
CA ALA A 446 0.27 11.40 3.42
C ALA A 446 1.21 12.00 4.48
N THR A 447 1.16 11.50 5.72
CA THR A 447 1.93 12.04 6.86
C THR A 447 2.74 10.99 7.61
N GLY A 448 2.19 9.79 7.79
CA GLY A 448 2.78 8.67 8.52
C GLY A 448 3.65 7.74 7.66
N HIS A 449 3.62 6.44 7.96
CA HIS A 449 4.41 5.41 7.28
C HIS A 449 3.62 4.57 6.27
N VAL A 450 4.33 3.91 5.35
CA VAL A 450 3.81 2.75 4.61
C VAL A 450 4.65 1.53 4.92
N LYS A 451 4.03 0.51 5.52
CA LYS A 451 4.66 -0.76 5.86
C LYS A 451 4.02 -1.89 5.06
N ILE A 452 4.85 -2.69 4.39
CA ILE A 452 4.42 -3.86 3.61
C ILE A 452 5.26 -5.07 4.03
N ASP A 453 4.67 -5.99 4.80
CA ASP A 453 5.22 -7.32 5.02
C ASP A 453 4.57 -8.30 4.02
N ALA A 454 5.33 -8.66 3.01
CA ALA A 454 5.09 -9.80 2.13
C ALA A 454 6.33 -10.72 2.12
N SER A 455 6.96 -10.90 3.29
CA SER A 455 8.30 -11.49 3.54
C SER A 455 8.64 -12.79 2.80
N LYS A 456 7.64 -13.56 2.33
CA LYS A 456 7.83 -14.82 1.58
C LYS A 456 7.50 -14.75 0.08
N ASN A 457 7.16 -13.57 -0.44
CA ASN A 457 6.58 -13.38 -1.77
C ASN A 457 7.12 -12.12 -2.48
N THR A 458 6.60 -11.84 -3.67
CA THR A 458 6.95 -10.65 -4.46
C THR A 458 6.05 -9.46 -4.13
N VAL A 459 6.66 -8.29 -3.92
CA VAL A 459 6.00 -6.98 -4.00
C VAL A 459 6.31 -6.40 -5.38
N THR A 460 5.28 -6.15 -6.18
CA THR A 460 5.40 -5.56 -7.53
C THR A 460 4.86 -4.13 -7.51
N ASN A 461 5.68 -3.18 -7.92
CA ASN A 461 5.37 -1.76 -8.04
C ASN A 461 5.88 -1.25 -9.40
N SER A 462 5.27 -1.71 -10.48
CA SER A 462 5.70 -1.43 -11.86
C SER A 462 4.78 -0.46 -12.58
N SER A 463 5.31 0.27 -13.56
CA SER A 463 4.56 1.27 -14.34
C SER A 463 3.85 2.32 -13.47
N THR A 464 4.54 2.78 -12.41
CA THR A 464 4.05 3.76 -11.43
C THR A 464 4.85 5.07 -11.40
N LYS A 465 5.84 5.27 -12.26
CA LYS A 465 6.55 6.56 -12.38
C LYS A 465 5.59 7.70 -12.76
N THR A 466 5.59 8.76 -11.95
CA THR A 466 4.93 10.03 -12.26
C THR A 466 5.91 11.19 -12.10
N ALA A 467 5.55 12.37 -12.62
CA ALA A 467 6.39 13.57 -12.57
C ALA A 467 6.56 14.11 -11.14
N ASP A 468 5.49 14.07 -10.35
CA ASP A 468 5.43 14.51 -8.95
C ASP A 468 4.85 13.42 -8.04
N THR A 469 5.33 13.33 -6.80
CA THR A 469 4.89 12.40 -5.76
C THR A 469 3.82 12.98 -4.83
N SER A 470 3.56 14.29 -4.87
CA SER A 470 2.58 14.97 -3.99
C SER A 470 1.17 15.09 -4.58
N SER A 471 1.03 15.13 -5.91
CA SER A 471 -0.22 15.37 -6.63
C SER A 471 -1.32 14.32 -6.43
N GLY A 472 -2.52 14.64 -6.94
CA GLY A 472 -3.64 13.69 -7.05
C GLY A 472 -3.44 12.59 -8.10
N ASP A 473 -2.55 12.81 -9.09
CA ASP A 473 -2.26 11.87 -10.18
C ASP A 473 -1.07 10.94 -9.87
N SER A 474 -0.46 11.09 -8.69
CA SER A 474 0.69 10.30 -8.25
C SER A 474 0.34 8.81 -8.12
N LEU A 475 1.28 7.95 -8.52
CA LEU A 475 1.21 6.49 -8.40
C LEU A 475 2.39 5.96 -7.57
N GLY A 476 2.45 4.66 -7.30
CA GLY A 476 3.61 4.01 -6.66
C GLY A 476 3.40 3.69 -5.19
N ILE A 477 4.50 3.59 -4.45
CA ILE A 477 4.49 3.41 -2.99
C ILE A 477 5.08 4.68 -2.37
N ILE A 478 4.26 5.47 -1.68
CA ILE A 478 4.61 6.83 -1.23
C ILE A 478 4.28 6.98 0.26
N ALA A 479 5.17 7.58 1.05
CA ALA A 479 4.88 7.87 2.46
C ALA A 479 5.27 9.29 2.87
N GLY A 480 4.65 9.80 3.94
CA GLY A 480 4.98 11.07 4.55
C GLY A 480 6.30 11.03 5.32
N ALA A 481 6.31 11.61 6.52
CA ALA A 481 7.51 11.67 7.36
C ALA A 481 7.79 10.36 8.11
N GLY A 482 6.84 9.42 8.18
CA GLY A 482 7.00 8.14 8.87
C GLY A 482 7.84 7.09 8.12
N GLY A 483 8.17 7.34 6.84
CA GLY A 483 9.03 6.44 6.06
C GLY A 483 8.31 5.26 5.41
N ILE A 484 9.11 4.38 4.79
CA ILE A 484 8.66 3.17 4.10
C ILE A 484 9.45 1.96 4.62
N GLU A 485 8.76 0.92 5.07
CA GLU A 485 9.37 -0.40 5.33
C GLU A 485 8.73 -1.46 4.42
N ILE A 486 9.52 -2.09 3.55
CA ILE A 486 9.06 -3.20 2.69
C ILE A 486 9.88 -4.44 3.02
N ALA A 487 9.25 -5.43 3.66
CA ALA A 487 9.78 -6.76 3.84
C ALA A 487 9.21 -7.71 2.79
N SER A 488 10.04 -8.38 1.99
CA SER A 488 9.56 -9.34 0.98
C SER A 488 10.60 -10.40 0.61
N ALA A 489 10.21 -11.38 -0.21
CA ALA A 489 11.21 -12.21 -0.89
C ALA A 489 11.83 -11.43 -2.06
N THR A 490 11.02 -10.84 -2.93
CA THR A 490 11.47 -10.03 -4.08
C THR A 490 10.73 -8.70 -4.12
N LEU A 491 11.42 -7.62 -4.47
CA LEU A 491 10.81 -6.32 -4.73
C LEU A 491 11.06 -5.94 -6.20
N ASN A 492 9.98 -5.72 -6.94
CA ASN A 492 10.03 -5.36 -8.36
C ASN A 492 9.47 -3.94 -8.56
N ASN A 493 10.35 -2.94 -8.49
CA ASN A 493 10.08 -1.53 -8.76
C ASN A 493 10.38 -1.14 -10.23
N ASN A 494 10.35 -2.10 -11.15
CA ASN A 494 10.72 -1.88 -12.55
C ASN A 494 9.79 -0.86 -13.23
N SER A 495 10.35 0.23 -13.75
CA SER A 495 9.59 1.40 -14.25
C SER A 495 8.61 2.00 -13.20
N GLY A 496 8.90 1.79 -11.91
CA GLY A 496 8.10 2.25 -10.78
C GLY A 496 8.71 3.41 -10.01
N GLN A 497 8.01 3.84 -8.96
CA GLN A 497 8.55 4.78 -7.96
C GLN A 497 8.21 4.37 -6.53
N ILE A 498 9.21 4.48 -5.67
CA ILE A 498 9.09 4.44 -4.20
C ILE A 498 9.63 5.77 -3.69
N ALA A 499 8.88 6.50 -2.85
CA ALA A 499 9.27 7.84 -2.41
C ALA A 499 8.80 8.16 -0.99
N SER A 500 9.62 8.83 -0.18
CA SER A 500 9.20 9.25 1.17
C SER A 500 9.92 10.49 1.70
N ASN A 501 9.25 11.24 2.58
CA ASN A 501 9.87 12.30 3.35
C ASN A 501 10.59 11.76 4.61
N GLY A 502 10.36 10.50 4.96
CA GLY A 502 11.08 9.70 5.96
C GLY A 502 12.00 8.64 5.31
N ASP A 503 12.66 7.82 6.14
CA ASP A 503 13.58 6.78 5.67
C ASP A 503 12.92 5.70 4.81
N ILE A 504 13.68 5.11 3.88
CA ILE A 504 13.23 3.97 3.06
C ILE A 504 14.07 2.73 3.42
N LYS A 505 13.41 1.70 3.94
CA LYS A 505 14.02 0.47 4.43
C LYS A 505 13.47 -0.73 3.68
N LEU A 506 14.32 -1.41 2.93
CA LEU A 506 13.98 -2.55 2.07
C LEU A 506 14.66 -3.81 2.63
N LEU A 507 13.85 -4.78 3.07
CA LEU A 507 14.28 -6.01 3.74
C LEU A 507 13.90 -7.21 2.86
N ASN A 508 14.78 -7.58 1.93
CA ASN A 508 14.47 -8.55 0.89
C ASN A 508 15.31 -9.83 1.07
N THR A 509 14.66 -11.00 1.13
CA THR A 509 15.41 -12.28 1.27
C THR A 509 15.96 -12.80 -0.06
N ALA A 510 15.52 -12.23 -1.19
CA ALA A 510 16.08 -12.41 -2.52
C ALA A 510 16.31 -11.03 -3.19
N ASN A 511 15.76 -10.77 -4.37
CA ASN A 511 16.26 -9.69 -5.24
C ASN A 511 15.46 -8.39 -5.12
N VAL A 512 16.15 -7.25 -5.25
CA VAL A 512 15.55 -5.94 -5.54
C VAL A 512 15.80 -5.59 -6.99
N ASN A 513 14.73 -5.48 -7.77
CA ASN A 513 14.77 -4.97 -9.14
C ASN A 513 14.21 -3.56 -9.20
N ASN A 514 15.08 -2.56 -9.28
CA ASN A 514 14.76 -1.16 -9.52
C ASN A 514 14.98 -0.75 -11.00
N ALA A 515 15.20 -1.68 -11.94
CA ALA A 515 15.55 -1.34 -13.32
C ALA A 515 14.56 -0.37 -13.97
N SER A 516 15.07 0.69 -14.60
CA SER A 516 14.29 1.83 -15.12
C SER A 516 13.34 2.50 -14.09
N GLY A 517 13.50 2.24 -12.79
CA GLY A 517 12.70 2.73 -11.66
C GLY A 517 13.26 4.01 -11.01
N LYS A 518 12.72 4.40 -9.85
CA LYS A 518 13.31 5.40 -8.94
C LYS A 518 12.97 5.10 -7.48
N ILE A 519 13.91 5.36 -6.58
CA ILE A 519 13.76 5.31 -5.12
C ILE A 519 14.33 6.63 -4.57
N LEU A 520 13.52 7.43 -3.87
CA LEU A 520 13.86 8.81 -3.48
C LEU A 520 13.44 9.11 -2.04
N THR A 521 14.32 9.72 -1.24
CA THR A 521 13.96 10.15 0.13
C THR A 521 14.70 11.40 0.63
N ASP A 522 13.99 12.15 1.49
CA ASP A 522 14.53 13.27 2.28
C ASP A 522 15.35 12.83 3.52
N LYS A 523 15.55 11.51 3.69
CA LYS A 523 16.34 10.85 4.74
C LYS A 523 17.29 9.80 4.11
N SER A 524 17.36 8.59 4.67
CA SER A 524 18.27 7.54 4.23
C SER A 524 17.57 6.40 3.47
N ILE A 525 18.33 5.73 2.61
CA ILE A 525 17.94 4.46 1.99
C ILE A 525 18.77 3.35 2.64
N SER A 526 18.12 2.32 3.17
CA SER A 526 18.76 1.08 3.61
C SER A 526 18.18 -0.12 2.87
N ILE A 527 19.03 -0.89 2.19
CA ILE A 527 18.64 -2.09 1.42
C ILE A 527 19.43 -3.29 1.91
N GLN A 528 18.72 -4.31 2.38
CA GLN A 528 19.24 -5.66 2.60
C GLN A 528 18.62 -6.58 1.55
N ALA A 529 19.46 -7.27 0.76
CA ALA A 529 19.00 -8.13 -0.33
C ALA A 529 19.99 -9.26 -0.65
N ALA A 530 19.59 -10.20 -1.50
CA ALA A 530 20.52 -11.08 -2.19
C ALA A 530 21.24 -10.35 -3.34
N SER A 531 20.53 -9.54 -4.13
CA SER A 531 21.10 -8.70 -5.19
C SER A 531 20.25 -7.45 -5.46
N LEU A 532 20.85 -6.42 -6.06
CA LEU A 532 20.20 -5.16 -6.43
C LEU A 532 20.50 -4.79 -7.89
N ASN A 533 19.46 -4.77 -8.72
CA ASN A 533 19.52 -4.17 -10.06
C ASN A 533 18.99 -2.72 -9.99
N ASN A 534 19.86 -1.75 -10.27
CA ASN A 534 19.56 -0.32 -10.41
C ASN A 534 19.89 0.21 -11.82
N SER A 535 19.93 -0.66 -12.83
CA SER A 535 20.26 -0.26 -14.21
C SER A 535 19.22 0.72 -14.78
N GLN A 536 19.69 1.78 -15.45
CA GLN A 536 18.87 2.86 -16.00
C GLN A 536 17.94 3.54 -14.95
N ALA A 537 18.29 3.48 -13.66
CA ALA A 537 17.45 3.88 -12.54
C ALA A 537 18.21 4.73 -11.52
N GLY A 538 17.50 5.25 -10.51
CA GLY A 538 18.08 6.10 -9.47
C GLY A 538 17.69 5.66 -8.05
N LEU A 539 18.67 5.64 -7.16
CA LEU A 539 18.51 5.81 -5.72
C LEU A 539 19.01 7.21 -5.35
N SER A 540 18.22 7.97 -4.61
CA SER A 540 18.62 9.30 -4.12
C SER A 540 18.14 9.52 -2.68
N ALA A 541 19.05 9.97 -1.81
CA ALA A 541 18.82 10.08 -0.37
C ALA A 541 19.56 11.27 0.25
N LYS A 542 18.91 12.12 1.04
CA LYS A 542 19.57 13.31 1.63
C LYS A 542 20.48 13.03 2.83
N THR A 543 20.39 11.88 3.49
CA THR A 543 21.22 11.59 4.68
C THR A 543 22.09 10.33 4.58
N GLY A 544 21.92 9.51 3.54
CA GLY A 544 22.84 8.40 3.23
C GLY A 544 22.18 7.26 2.46
N ILE A 545 23.02 6.41 1.83
CA ILE A 545 22.60 5.16 1.20
C ILE A 545 23.43 4.02 1.79
N ASN A 546 22.78 3.00 2.33
CA ASN A 546 23.40 1.75 2.78
C ASN A 546 22.83 0.57 1.99
N VAL A 547 23.69 -0.20 1.32
CA VAL A 547 23.32 -1.37 0.52
C VAL A 547 24.14 -2.57 0.97
N GLU A 548 23.47 -3.60 1.47
CA GLU A 548 24.04 -4.84 2.00
C GLU A 548 23.50 -6.03 1.19
N LEU A 549 24.34 -6.60 0.32
CA LEU A 549 23.98 -7.70 -0.56
C LEU A 549 24.67 -9.00 -0.10
N THR A 550 23.88 -9.96 0.37
CA THR A 550 24.35 -11.16 1.07
C THR A 550 25.08 -12.18 0.20
N SER A 551 24.96 -12.09 -1.12
CA SER A 551 25.46 -13.13 -2.05
C SER A 551 25.67 -12.66 -3.49
N GLY A 552 24.87 -11.71 -3.97
CA GLY A 552 24.85 -11.23 -5.34
C GLY A 552 25.47 -9.85 -5.54
N ALA A 553 25.34 -9.37 -6.78
CA ALA A 553 25.95 -8.13 -7.21
C ALA A 553 25.01 -6.91 -7.08
N LEU A 554 25.62 -5.73 -6.97
CA LEU A 554 25.00 -4.47 -7.35
C LEU A 554 25.20 -4.26 -8.86
N ASP A 555 24.12 -4.05 -9.60
CA ASP A 555 24.15 -3.64 -11.01
C ASP A 555 23.58 -2.24 -11.20
N ASN A 556 24.46 -1.23 -11.19
CA ASN A 556 24.19 0.18 -11.42
C ASN A 556 24.50 0.59 -12.89
N ASN A 557 24.33 -0.31 -13.86
CA ASN A 557 24.64 -0.05 -15.27
C ASN A 557 23.80 1.10 -15.85
N ILE A 558 24.44 2.23 -16.17
CA ILE A 558 23.78 3.50 -16.52
C ILE A 558 22.75 3.91 -15.44
N GLY A 559 23.03 3.54 -14.19
CA GLY A 559 22.23 3.89 -13.01
C GLY A 559 22.88 4.99 -12.19
N VAL A 560 22.14 5.49 -11.19
CA VAL A 560 22.57 6.56 -10.29
C VAL A 560 22.38 6.13 -8.84
N LEU A 561 23.45 6.22 -8.06
CA LEU A 561 23.43 6.28 -6.60
C LEU A 561 23.89 7.69 -6.18
N LEU A 562 22.99 8.48 -5.60
CA LEU A 562 23.27 9.88 -5.22
C LEU A 562 22.89 10.13 -3.75
N SER A 563 23.78 10.75 -2.99
CA SER A 563 23.45 11.19 -1.63
C SER A 563 24.17 12.48 -1.22
N ASP A 564 23.47 13.34 -0.49
CA ASP A 564 24.08 14.46 0.24
C ASP A 564 24.80 13.97 1.53
N GLY A 565 24.61 12.69 1.88
CA GLY A 565 25.26 11.93 2.95
C GLY A 565 26.22 10.85 2.44
N ASP A 566 26.57 9.89 3.29
CA ASP A 566 27.51 8.82 2.95
C ASP A 566 26.87 7.68 2.15
N ILE A 567 27.61 7.08 1.21
CA ILE A 567 27.22 5.87 0.47
C ILE A 567 28.10 4.70 0.91
N ASN A 568 27.46 3.64 1.41
CA ASN A 568 28.10 2.39 1.80
C ASN A 568 27.50 1.22 1.01
N VAL A 569 28.33 0.41 0.36
CA VAL A 569 27.91 -0.76 -0.42
C VAL A 569 28.76 -1.98 -0.07
N THR A 570 28.12 -3.07 0.35
CA THR A 570 28.71 -4.40 0.50
C THR A 570 28.04 -5.35 -0.50
N ALA A 571 28.82 -6.02 -1.36
CA ALA A 571 28.30 -6.94 -2.38
C ALA A 571 29.31 -8.04 -2.78
N SER A 572 28.91 -9.02 -3.59
CA SER A 572 29.88 -9.98 -4.17
C SER A 572 30.53 -9.47 -5.47
N ARG A 573 29.93 -8.46 -6.12
CA ARG A 573 30.49 -7.67 -7.22
C ARG A 573 29.75 -6.33 -7.34
N ILE A 574 30.42 -5.29 -7.82
CA ILE A 574 29.80 -3.99 -8.12
C ILE A 574 29.99 -3.67 -9.60
N ASN A 575 28.90 -3.45 -10.34
CA ASN A 575 28.93 -2.93 -11.70
C ASN A 575 28.36 -1.52 -11.74
N ASN A 576 29.21 -0.53 -12.01
CA ASN A 576 28.84 0.87 -12.24
C ASN A 576 28.98 1.28 -13.73
N THR A 577 29.13 0.34 -14.68
CA THR A 577 29.38 0.67 -16.11
C THR A 577 28.41 1.74 -16.63
N GLY A 578 28.93 2.85 -17.15
CA GLY A 578 28.11 3.97 -17.62
C GLY A 578 27.33 4.76 -16.56
N GLY A 579 27.43 4.41 -15.27
CA GLY A 579 26.65 4.95 -14.16
C GLY A 579 27.37 6.01 -13.31
N ILE A 580 26.68 6.47 -12.27
CA ILE A 580 27.15 7.44 -11.27
C ILE A 580 27.03 6.84 -9.86
N VAL A 581 28.07 7.01 -9.06
CA VAL A 581 27.99 6.96 -7.58
C VAL A 581 28.55 8.28 -7.04
N HIS A 582 27.75 9.04 -6.29
CA HIS A 582 28.17 10.30 -5.68
C HIS A 582 27.64 10.44 -4.26
N GLY A 583 28.54 10.56 -3.28
CA GLY A 583 28.23 10.80 -1.86
C GLY A 583 29.25 11.69 -1.16
N GLN A 584 29.05 11.92 0.14
CA GLN A 584 30.04 12.53 1.03
C GLN A 584 31.29 11.65 1.12
N ASN A 585 31.24 10.56 1.89
CA ASN A 585 32.14 9.43 1.73
C ASN A 585 31.47 8.38 0.83
N VAL A 586 32.28 7.66 0.05
CA VAL A 586 31.83 6.51 -0.75
C VAL A 586 32.69 5.31 -0.37
N SER A 587 32.08 4.30 0.24
CA SER A 587 32.74 3.09 0.73
C SER A 587 32.18 1.85 0.01
N LEU A 588 33.01 1.20 -0.80
CA LEU A 588 32.64 0.04 -1.61
C LEU A 588 33.45 -1.18 -1.16
N THR A 589 32.79 -2.18 -0.59
CA THR A 589 33.41 -3.46 -0.16
C THR A 589 32.87 -4.62 -0.99
N THR A 590 33.76 -5.42 -1.60
CA THR A 590 33.36 -6.56 -2.41
C THR A 590 34.38 -7.70 -2.40
N SER A 591 33.89 -8.94 -2.39
CA SER A 591 34.73 -10.13 -2.56
C SER A 591 35.22 -10.34 -4.00
N GLY A 592 34.49 -9.80 -4.98
CA GLY A 592 34.83 -9.84 -6.41
C GLY A 592 35.24 -8.47 -6.95
N ASP A 593 34.91 -8.20 -8.22
CA ASP A 593 35.31 -7.00 -8.95
C ASP A 593 34.49 -5.74 -8.62
N VAL A 594 35.06 -4.56 -8.92
CA VAL A 594 34.36 -3.27 -9.07
C VAL A 594 34.60 -2.77 -10.49
N ASN A 595 33.55 -2.67 -11.30
CA ASN A 595 33.63 -2.12 -12.65
C ASN A 595 33.10 -0.68 -12.67
N ASN A 596 33.96 0.27 -13.01
CA ASN A 596 33.66 1.70 -13.22
C ASN A 596 34.04 2.14 -14.65
N SER A 597 34.05 1.22 -15.62
CA SER A 597 34.41 1.53 -17.01
C SER A 597 33.38 2.47 -17.64
N ALA A 598 33.87 3.53 -18.28
CA ALA A 598 33.07 4.61 -18.86
C ALA A 598 32.02 5.20 -17.88
N ALA A 599 32.36 5.26 -16.59
CA ALA A 599 31.47 5.65 -15.49
C ALA A 599 32.10 6.70 -14.58
N LEU A 600 31.36 7.18 -13.57
CA LEU A 600 31.83 8.19 -12.62
C LEU A 600 31.59 7.76 -11.17
N MET A 601 32.63 7.89 -10.34
CA MET A 601 32.54 7.81 -8.88
C MET A 601 33.10 9.10 -8.25
N VAL A 602 32.33 9.74 -7.37
CA VAL A 602 32.72 10.96 -6.65
C VAL A 602 32.46 10.80 -5.16
N ALA A 603 33.47 11.08 -4.34
CA ALA A 603 33.31 11.38 -2.93
C ALA A 603 33.67 12.85 -2.68
N ASP A 604 32.77 13.63 -2.06
CA ASP A 604 33.06 14.99 -1.60
C ASP A 604 34.01 15.01 -0.39
N LYS A 605 34.22 13.86 0.24
CA LYS A 605 35.27 13.52 1.20
C LYS A 605 36.04 12.33 0.65
N LYS A 606 36.04 11.17 1.33
CA LYS A 606 36.90 10.04 1.00
C LYS A 606 36.20 9.00 0.12
N LEU A 607 36.86 8.61 -0.96
CA LEU A 607 36.52 7.42 -1.75
C LEU A 607 37.34 6.24 -1.22
N THR A 608 36.68 5.16 -0.82
CA THR A 608 37.30 3.93 -0.31
C THR A 608 36.78 2.74 -1.09
N ILE A 609 37.68 1.96 -1.71
CA ILE A 609 37.34 0.74 -2.44
C ILE A 609 38.17 -0.42 -1.89
N ASN A 610 37.49 -1.47 -1.42
CA ASN A 610 38.10 -2.71 -0.95
C ASN A 610 37.55 -3.89 -1.79
N ALA A 611 38.35 -4.38 -2.72
CA ALA A 611 37.94 -5.40 -3.69
C ALA A 611 38.84 -6.64 -3.64
N GLY A 612 38.25 -7.82 -3.42
CA GLY A 612 38.95 -9.09 -3.58
C GLY A 612 39.32 -9.41 -5.04
N GLY A 613 38.62 -8.80 -6.00
CA GLY A 613 38.86 -8.94 -7.43
C GLY A 613 39.60 -7.76 -8.07
N THR A 614 39.16 -7.40 -9.27
CA THR A 614 39.71 -6.31 -10.10
C THR A 614 38.92 -5.03 -9.89
N VAL A 615 39.60 -3.89 -9.79
CA VAL A 615 38.98 -2.57 -9.98
C VAL A 615 39.22 -2.13 -11.43
N ASP A 616 38.16 -2.00 -12.22
CA ASP A 616 38.23 -1.67 -13.65
C ASP A 616 37.67 -0.25 -13.89
N ASN A 617 38.55 0.75 -13.86
CA ASN A 617 38.23 2.17 -13.99
C ASN A 617 38.64 2.71 -15.36
N GLN A 618 38.36 2.01 -16.46
CA GLN A 618 38.87 2.39 -17.79
C GLN A 618 37.96 3.40 -18.54
N ASN A 619 38.54 4.10 -19.53
CA ASN A 619 37.81 4.90 -20.53
C ASN A 619 36.95 6.07 -20.00
N SER A 620 37.45 6.89 -19.07
CA SER A 620 36.72 8.05 -18.50
C SER A 620 36.08 8.99 -19.54
N LYS A 621 36.73 9.17 -20.69
CA LYS A 621 36.28 10.06 -21.79
C LYS A 621 35.08 9.53 -22.56
N SER A 622 34.72 8.26 -22.37
CA SER A 622 33.52 7.64 -22.93
C SER A 622 32.32 7.67 -21.97
N PHE A 623 32.39 8.45 -20.88
CA PHE A 623 31.32 8.53 -19.88
C PHE A 623 30.00 9.02 -20.47
N TYR A 624 28.90 8.38 -20.06
CA TYR A 624 27.53 8.64 -20.51
C TYR A 624 26.92 9.95 -19.93
N GLY A 625 27.76 10.94 -19.60
CA GLY A 625 27.35 12.20 -18.95
C GLY A 625 26.22 12.92 -19.69
N LEU A 626 26.22 12.94 -21.03
CA LEU A 626 25.14 13.54 -21.82
C LEU A 626 23.76 12.86 -21.59
N TYR A 627 23.74 11.53 -21.42
CA TYR A 627 22.50 10.78 -21.12
C TYR A 627 22.01 11.04 -19.68
N LEU A 628 22.96 11.27 -18.76
CA LEU A 628 22.70 11.51 -17.34
C LEU A 628 22.57 13.00 -16.97
N GLY A 629 22.45 13.90 -17.96
CA GLY A 629 22.27 15.34 -17.74
C GLY A 629 23.53 16.11 -17.29
N MET A 630 24.71 15.49 -17.37
CA MET A 630 26.02 16.05 -17.04
C MET A 630 26.89 16.24 -18.30
N PRO A 631 26.54 17.17 -19.22
CA PRO A 631 27.38 17.45 -20.38
C PRO A 631 28.74 18.02 -19.96
N ASN A 632 29.80 17.67 -20.70
CA ASN A 632 31.20 18.04 -20.45
C ASN A 632 31.84 17.44 -19.18
N GLN A 633 31.14 16.59 -18.43
CA GLN A 633 31.75 15.81 -17.36
C GLN A 633 32.51 14.60 -17.94
N GLU A 634 33.76 14.43 -17.54
CA GLU A 634 34.52 13.17 -17.72
C GLU A 634 34.24 12.20 -16.56
N GLY A 635 34.32 10.89 -16.83
CA GLY A 635 34.20 9.83 -15.83
C GLY A 635 35.44 9.65 -14.93
N GLY A 636 35.69 8.41 -14.50
CA GLY A 636 36.79 8.03 -13.62
C GLY A 636 36.40 8.03 -12.13
N MET A 637 37.40 8.17 -11.27
CA MET A 637 37.26 8.17 -9.80
C MET A 637 37.80 9.47 -9.21
N VAL A 638 37.02 10.11 -8.35
CA VAL A 638 37.41 11.35 -7.65
C VAL A 638 37.05 11.22 -6.16
N GLY A 639 37.99 11.52 -5.26
CA GLY A 639 37.73 11.64 -3.82
C GLY A 639 38.39 12.90 -3.30
N LYS A 640 37.62 13.93 -2.96
CA LYS A 640 38.19 15.25 -2.65
C LYS A 640 39.05 15.22 -1.39
N GLY A 641 38.50 14.63 -0.33
CA GLY A 641 39.19 14.30 0.92
C GLY A 641 40.05 13.04 0.88
N GLY A 642 40.33 12.45 -0.29
CA GLY A 642 41.29 11.36 -0.46
C GLY A 642 40.72 10.13 -1.17
N VAL A 643 41.61 9.28 -1.67
CA VAL A 643 41.25 8.02 -2.37
C VAL A 643 42.09 6.87 -1.83
N ASP A 644 41.43 5.86 -1.24
CA ASP A 644 42.04 4.58 -0.85
C ASP A 644 41.47 3.44 -1.72
N ILE A 645 42.33 2.68 -2.39
CA ILE A 645 41.95 1.48 -3.15
C ILE A 645 42.82 0.30 -2.74
N THR A 646 42.17 -0.75 -2.25
CA THR A 646 42.76 -2.08 -2.05
C THR A 646 42.15 -3.05 -3.06
N ALA A 647 42.99 -3.72 -3.85
CA ALA A 647 42.53 -4.61 -4.93
C ALA A 647 43.48 -5.80 -5.19
N ASN A 648 43.00 -6.85 -5.86
CA ASN A 648 43.91 -7.86 -6.44
C ASN A 648 44.52 -7.37 -7.78
N ALA A 649 43.80 -6.55 -8.55
CA ALA A 649 44.32 -5.83 -9.71
C ALA A 649 43.55 -4.51 -9.93
N LEU A 650 44.18 -3.52 -10.57
CA LEU A 650 43.59 -2.23 -10.91
C LEU A 650 43.86 -1.91 -12.39
N LYS A 651 42.83 -1.51 -13.13
CA LYS A 651 42.97 -0.96 -14.49
C LYS A 651 42.44 0.47 -14.51
N ASN A 652 43.23 1.40 -15.03
CA ASN A 652 42.93 2.82 -15.14
C ASN A 652 43.15 3.35 -16.58
N ASN A 653 43.37 2.46 -17.56
CA ASN A 653 43.74 2.84 -18.93
C ASN A 653 42.76 3.86 -19.55
N ASN A 654 43.32 4.90 -20.18
CA ASN A 654 42.56 6.00 -20.79
C ASN A 654 41.58 6.67 -19.79
N SER A 655 41.97 6.75 -18.51
CA SER A 655 41.11 7.18 -17.41
C SER A 655 41.86 7.97 -16.34
N ARG A 656 41.20 8.23 -15.20
CA ARG A 656 41.73 9.05 -14.11
C ARG A 656 41.27 8.56 -12.73
N ILE A 657 42.19 8.66 -11.76
CA ILE A 657 41.93 8.58 -10.31
C ILE A 657 42.53 9.84 -9.69
N ILE A 658 41.70 10.63 -9.01
CA ILE A 658 42.07 11.94 -8.47
C ILE A 658 41.68 12.02 -6.99
N ALA A 659 42.68 12.15 -6.13
CA ALA A 659 42.52 12.62 -4.76
C ALA A 659 42.74 14.15 -4.74
N GLN A 660 41.68 14.94 -4.56
CA GLN A 660 41.76 16.37 -4.92
C GLN A 660 42.60 17.20 -3.95
N ASP A 661 42.39 17.05 -2.64
CA ASP A 661 42.95 17.92 -1.60
C ASP A 661 43.62 17.08 -0.49
N SER A 662 44.05 15.85 -0.81
CA SER A 662 44.39 14.77 0.13
C SER A 662 45.13 13.62 -0.59
N PRO A 663 45.75 12.64 0.11
CA PRO A 663 46.53 11.57 -0.52
C PRO A 663 45.76 10.59 -1.42
N LEU A 664 46.51 9.98 -2.34
CA LEU A 664 46.13 8.81 -3.13
C LEU A 664 46.86 7.57 -2.61
N ASN A 665 46.10 6.57 -2.13
CA ASN A 665 46.62 5.32 -1.58
C ASN A 665 46.14 4.13 -2.43
N LEU A 666 47.06 3.44 -3.10
CA LEU A 666 46.79 2.29 -3.96
C LEU A 666 47.56 1.06 -3.45
N THR A 667 46.87 0.05 -2.94
CA THR A 667 47.46 -1.23 -2.47
C THR A 667 46.93 -2.37 -3.33
N VAL A 668 47.71 -2.82 -4.30
CA VAL A 668 47.22 -3.72 -5.37
C VAL A 668 48.07 -4.98 -5.49
N ALA A 669 47.52 -6.16 -5.18
CA ALA A 669 48.31 -7.37 -5.00
C ALA A 669 49.09 -7.86 -6.25
N LYS A 670 48.62 -7.55 -7.47
CA LYS A 670 49.25 -7.97 -8.74
C LYS A 670 49.65 -6.80 -9.61
N THR A 671 48.71 -6.21 -10.34
CA THR A 671 49.02 -5.25 -11.41
C THR A 671 48.16 -4.00 -11.28
N ILE A 672 48.80 -2.83 -11.37
CA ILE A 672 48.19 -1.56 -11.71
C ILE A 672 48.49 -1.30 -13.19
N ASP A 673 47.46 -1.28 -14.02
CA ASP A 673 47.56 -1.02 -15.46
C ASP A 673 46.98 0.37 -15.74
N SER A 674 47.86 1.37 -15.89
CA SER A 674 47.56 2.80 -15.90
C SER A 674 48.09 3.50 -17.15
N ASP A 675 48.19 2.79 -18.27
CA ASP A 675 48.67 3.35 -19.53
C ASP A 675 47.72 4.43 -20.07
N ARG A 676 48.27 5.56 -20.54
CA ARG A 676 47.52 6.76 -21.00
C ARG A 676 46.50 7.29 -19.98
N SER A 677 46.81 7.18 -18.69
CA SER A 677 45.91 7.57 -17.60
C SER A 677 46.47 8.67 -16.70
N MET A 678 45.67 9.11 -15.73
CA MET A 678 46.09 10.02 -14.66
C MET A 678 45.92 9.36 -13.28
N LEU A 679 46.94 9.48 -12.43
CA LEU A 679 46.93 9.18 -11.00
C LEU A 679 47.40 10.43 -10.25
N VAL A 680 46.49 11.13 -9.57
CA VAL A 680 46.75 12.47 -9.02
C VAL A 680 46.40 12.54 -7.54
N ALA A 681 47.27 13.16 -6.75
CA ALA A 681 47.01 13.62 -5.39
C ALA A 681 47.35 15.10 -5.22
N GLY A 682 46.43 15.90 -4.69
CA GLY A 682 46.65 17.34 -4.47
C GLY A 682 47.13 17.76 -3.08
N ALA A 683 47.34 16.81 -2.14
CA ALA A 683 48.04 17.08 -0.89
C ALA A 683 48.56 15.80 -0.21
N GLY A 684 49.57 15.97 0.66
CA GLY A 684 50.01 14.96 1.63
C GLY A 684 50.79 13.77 1.05
N THR A 685 51.19 12.84 1.93
CA THR A 685 52.01 11.67 1.59
C THR A 685 51.16 10.59 0.90
N SER A 686 51.33 10.43 -0.41
CA SER A 686 50.64 9.41 -1.22
C SER A 686 51.47 8.13 -1.35
N LYS A 687 50.80 6.97 -1.45
CA LYS A 687 51.47 5.67 -1.59
C LYS A 687 50.84 4.77 -2.64
N ILE A 688 51.68 4.25 -3.54
CA ILE A 688 51.33 3.23 -4.53
C ILE A 688 52.15 1.98 -4.24
N THR A 689 51.51 0.82 -4.17
CA THR A 689 52.16 -0.47 -3.96
C THR A 689 51.55 -1.53 -4.88
N ALA A 690 52.38 -2.18 -5.70
CA ALA A 690 51.93 -3.22 -6.64
C ALA A 690 53.01 -4.25 -6.97
N GLY A 691 52.61 -5.43 -7.49
CA GLY A 691 53.57 -6.32 -8.15
C GLY A 691 54.16 -5.68 -9.40
N THR A 692 53.29 -5.23 -10.31
CA THR A 692 53.67 -4.48 -11.52
C THR A 692 52.86 -3.20 -11.63
N LEU A 693 53.53 -2.09 -11.94
CA LEU A 693 52.89 -0.84 -12.37
C LEU A 693 53.20 -0.60 -13.84
N SER A 694 52.18 -0.60 -14.69
CA SER A 694 52.27 -0.08 -16.06
C SER A 694 51.73 1.35 -16.09
N SER A 695 52.50 2.26 -16.67
CA SER A 695 52.22 3.70 -16.65
C SER A 695 52.73 4.39 -17.92
N ASN A 696 52.73 3.66 -19.04
CA ASN A 696 53.22 4.17 -20.31
C ASN A 696 52.33 5.32 -20.80
N TYR A 697 52.95 6.44 -21.18
CA TYR A 697 52.27 7.65 -21.65
C TYR A 697 51.25 8.22 -20.64
N SER A 698 51.41 7.94 -19.35
CA SER A 698 50.52 8.39 -18.26
C SER A 698 51.06 9.62 -17.53
N THR A 699 50.31 10.10 -16.53
CA THR A 699 50.79 11.08 -15.55
C THR A 699 50.49 10.59 -14.14
N ILE A 700 51.53 10.37 -13.34
CA ILE A 700 51.44 10.21 -11.89
C ILE A 700 51.97 11.50 -11.25
N TYR A 701 51.19 12.13 -10.37
CA TYR A 701 51.57 13.36 -9.68
C TYR A 701 51.07 13.42 -8.24
N SER A 702 51.90 13.93 -7.33
CA SER A 702 51.54 14.30 -5.95
C SER A 702 51.99 15.72 -5.63
N ALA A 703 51.11 16.57 -5.11
CA ALA A 703 51.48 17.88 -4.55
C ALA A 703 52.09 17.76 -3.11
N GLY A 704 52.22 16.54 -2.60
CA GLY A 704 53.02 16.21 -1.42
C GLY A 704 54.01 15.11 -1.75
N ASP A 705 54.37 14.29 -0.77
CA ASP A 705 55.25 13.14 -1.01
C ASP A 705 54.56 12.07 -1.87
N LEU A 706 55.37 11.23 -2.52
CA LEU A 706 54.90 10.09 -3.30
C LEU A 706 55.85 8.91 -3.12
N THR A 707 55.37 7.83 -2.48
CA THR A 707 56.07 6.55 -2.43
C THR A 707 55.49 5.57 -3.44
N ILE A 708 56.32 4.98 -4.29
CA ILE A 708 55.97 3.91 -5.22
C ILE A 708 56.83 2.69 -4.91
N ASP A 709 56.22 1.64 -4.35
CA ASP A 709 56.87 0.36 -4.04
C ASP A 709 56.38 -0.72 -5.00
N VAL A 710 57.21 -1.15 -5.96
CA VAL A 710 56.80 -2.15 -6.96
C VAL A 710 57.85 -3.19 -7.27
N ASN A 711 57.45 -4.40 -7.69
CA ASN A 711 58.44 -5.35 -8.23
C ASN A 711 58.91 -4.91 -9.61
N SER A 712 58.01 -4.38 -10.45
CA SER A 712 58.30 -3.96 -11.83
C SER A 712 57.56 -2.66 -12.22
N LEU A 713 58.23 -1.78 -12.96
CA LEU A 713 57.66 -0.53 -13.51
C LEU A 713 57.88 -0.44 -15.03
N ASN A 714 56.80 -0.25 -15.79
CA ASN A 714 56.83 0.15 -17.19
C ASN A 714 56.50 1.65 -17.30
N LEU A 715 57.44 2.46 -17.80
CA LEU A 715 57.29 3.91 -17.94
C LEU A 715 57.86 4.40 -19.28
N ALA A 716 57.16 4.11 -20.39
CA ALA A 716 57.43 4.75 -21.68
C ALA A 716 56.84 6.17 -21.77
N SER A 717 57.50 7.05 -22.52
CA SER A 717 57.08 8.43 -22.76
C SER A 717 56.95 8.77 -24.25
N SER A 718 56.36 9.93 -24.52
CA SER A 718 56.46 10.64 -25.78
C SER A 718 56.35 12.15 -25.52
N GLY A 719 56.78 12.97 -26.47
CA GLY A 719 56.76 14.44 -26.36
C GLY A 719 57.87 15.02 -25.46
N ASN A 720 57.89 16.34 -25.35
CA ASN A 720 58.86 17.13 -24.59
C ASN A 720 58.13 18.01 -23.56
N ILE A 721 58.79 18.29 -22.42
CA ILE A 721 58.25 19.20 -21.40
C ILE A 721 58.13 20.64 -21.95
N ILE A 722 59.11 21.10 -22.72
CA ILE A 722 59.15 22.47 -23.30
C ILE A 722 57.95 22.72 -24.23
N ASP A 723 57.53 21.70 -24.99
CA ASP A 723 56.38 21.78 -25.92
C ASP A 723 55.02 21.55 -25.21
N ASN A 724 55.02 21.38 -23.88
CA ASN A 724 53.86 21.03 -23.05
C ASN A 724 53.06 19.82 -23.61
N ASN A 725 53.76 18.82 -24.15
CA ASN A 725 53.17 17.61 -24.74
C ASN A 725 53.82 16.31 -24.24
N ALA A 726 54.65 16.40 -23.19
CA ALA A 726 55.22 15.25 -22.49
C ALA A 726 54.14 14.31 -21.92
N THR A 727 54.44 13.01 -21.96
CA THR A 727 53.64 11.92 -21.39
C THR A 727 54.57 10.90 -20.75
N GLY A 728 54.09 10.02 -19.87
CA GLY A 728 54.96 9.10 -19.13
C GLY A 728 55.75 9.83 -18.05
N ILE A 729 55.01 10.54 -17.19
CA ILE A 729 55.53 11.41 -16.13
C ILE A 729 55.24 10.79 -14.76
N ILE A 730 56.23 10.79 -13.87
CA ILE A 730 56.07 10.56 -12.43
C ILE A 730 56.68 11.76 -11.70
N SER A 731 55.84 12.52 -10.98
CA SER A 731 56.22 13.79 -10.35
C SER A 731 55.78 13.88 -8.89
N ALA A 732 56.55 14.55 -8.04
CA ALA A 732 56.12 14.97 -6.71
C ALA A 732 56.64 16.36 -6.32
N ASP A 733 55.83 17.17 -5.66
CA ASP A 733 56.29 18.45 -5.10
C ASP A 733 56.98 18.23 -3.73
N GLY A 734 56.57 17.20 -2.99
CA GLY A 734 57.29 16.69 -1.82
C GLY A 734 58.39 15.70 -2.19
N ALA A 735 58.68 14.75 -1.29
CA ALA A 735 59.66 13.70 -1.54
C ALA A 735 59.09 12.58 -2.43
N LEU A 736 59.67 12.40 -3.62
CA LEU A 736 59.44 11.22 -4.47
C LEU A 736 60.38 10.10 -4.04
N VAL A 737 59.81 8.93 -3.76
CA VAL A 737 60.52 7.67 -3.48
C VAL A 737 59.99 6.59 -4.41
N LEU A 738 60.84 6.06 -5.28
CA LEU A 738 60.53 5.00 -6.24
C LEU A 738 61.43 3.79 -5.97
N ASN A 739 60.85 2.74 -5.39
CA ASN A 739 61.51 1.47 -5.14
C ASN A 739 61.04 0.43 -6.18
N VAL A 740 61.98 -0.13 -6.94
CA VAL A 740 61.72 -1.21 -7.90
C VAL A 740 62.52 -2.46 -7.53
N PHE A 741 61.86 -3.53 -7.08
CA PHE A 741 62.50 -4.77 -6.63
C PHE A 741 63.02 -5.68 -7.78
N ASN A 742 63.20 -5.12 -8.97
CA ASN A 742 63.87 -5.74 -10.13
C ASN A 742 64.71 -4.69 -10.87
N SER A 743 65.27 -5.06 -12.03
CA SER A 743 65.88 -4.09 -12.95
C SER A 743 64.81 -3.17 -13.54
N PHE A 744 65.06 -1.87 -13.58
CA PHE A 744 64.15 -0.86 -14.12
C PHE A 744 64.78 -0.16 -15.32
N THR A 745 64.01 0.09 -16.38
CA THR A 745 64.42 0.99 -17.47
C THR A 745 63.51 2.21 -17.49
N ASN A 746 64.04 3.36 -17.07
CA ASN A 746 63.32 4.62 -17.20
C ASN A 746 63.38 5.10 -18.65
N TYR A 747 62.23 5.14 -19.33
CA TYR A 747 62.06 5.84 -20.60
C TYR A 747 61.27 7.16 -20.43
N GLY A 748 60.87 7.52 -19.21
CA GLY A 748 60.00 8.66 -18.93
C GLY A 748 60.62 9.78 -18.11
N TRP A 749 59.77 10.71 -17.73
CA TRP A 749 60.13 11.90 -16.95
C TRP A 749 59.88 11.60 -15.48
N ILE A 750 60.93 11.57 -14.66
CA ILE A 750 60.85 11.35 -13.22
C ILE A 750 61.39 12.61 -12.54
N ASN A 751 60.52 13.44 -11.97
CA ASN A 751 60.90 14.75 -11.46
C ASN A 751 60.33 15.05 -10.06
N GLY A 752 60.91 16.00 -9.33
CA GLY A 752 60.29 16.48 -8.10
C GLY A 752 60.99 17.66 -7.43
N VAL A 753 60.25 18.46 -6.67
CA VAL A 753 60.75 19.76 -6.18
C VAL A 753 61.71 19.58 -4.99
N ASP A 754 61.31 18.89 -3.91
CA ASP A 754 62.22 18.62 -2.79
C ASP A 754 63.25 17.53 -3.12
N SER A 755 62.80 16.30 -3.37
CA SER A 755 63.73 15.19 -3.56
C SER A 755 63.18 14.06 -4.43
N VAL A 756 64.07 13.42 -5.20
CA VAL A 756 63.78 12.26 -6.03
C VAL A 756 64.74 11.13 -5.69
N ASN A 757 64.20 10.05 -5.12
CA ASN A 757 64.94 8.89 -4.65
C ASN A 757 64.53 7.66 -5.48
N VAL A 758 65.39 7.20 -6.39
CA VAL A 758 65.12 6.03 -7.26
C VAL A 758 66.02 4.88 -6.83
N SER A 759 65.44 3.79 -6.35
CA SER A 759 66.14 2.58 -5.89
C SER A 759 65.75 1.35 -6.69
N THR A 760 66.73 0.57 -7.15
CA THR A 760 66.50 -0.71 -7.83
C THR A 760 67.35 -1.83 -7.25
N GLU A 761 66.75 -2.98 -6.95
CA GLU A 761 67.49 -4.21 -6.57
C GLU A 761 68.24 -4.84 -7.76
N GLY A 762 67.82 -4.54 -8.99
CA GLY A 762 68.49 -4.97 -10.21
C GLY A 762 69.50 -3.95 -10.75
N ILE A 763 69.47 -3.80 -12.08
CA ILE A 763 70.17 -2.76 -12.82
C ILE A 763 69.18 -1.63 -13.15
N LEU A 764 69.56 -0.39 -12.88
CA LEU A 764 68.85 0.78 -13.40
C LEU A 764 69.40 1.14 -14.79
N TYR A 765 68.52 1.35 -15.76
CA TYR A 765 68.83 1.89 -17.08
C TYR A 765 68.05 3.21 -17.28
N ASN A 766 68.69 4.36 -17.07
CA ASN A 766 68.05 5.64 -17.36
C ASN A 766 68.25 6.04 -18.83
N ARG A 767 67.16 6.10 -19.60
CA ARG A 767 67.16 6.49 -21.03
C ARG A 767 66.44 7.82 -21.29
N ASN A 768 65.92 8.46 -20.25
CA ASN A 768 65.29 9.78 -20.32
C ASN A 768 65.73 10.62 -19.09
N THR A 769 64.85 11.23 -18.31
CA THR A 769 65.24 12.22 -17.29
C THR A 769 64.80 11.82 -15.88
N ILE A 770 65.74 11.93 -14.93
CA ILE A 770 65.52 11.82 -13.48
C ILE A 770 66.07 13.12 -12.85
N ASN A 771 65.22 14.04 -12.38
CA ASN A 771 65.69 15.34 -11.89
C ASN A 771 64.99 15.86 -10.62
N SER A 772 65.66 16.76 -9.90
CA SER A 772 65.05 17.48 -8.79
C SER A 772 65.62 18.88 -8.61
N ASP A 773 64.78 19.83 -8.19
CA ASP A 773 65.18 21.21 -7.92
C ASP A 773 66.09 21.32 -6.67
N ASN A 774 66.04 20.34 -5.76
CA ASN A 774 66.94 20.23 -4.62
C ASN A 774 67.78 18.95 -4.65
N ALA A 775 67.23 17.76 -4.41
CA ALA A 775 68.03 16.54 -4.19
C ALA A 775 67.65 15.34 -5.08
N VAL A 776 68.63 14.72 -5.73
CA VAL A 776 68.45 13.42 -6.40
C VAL A 776 69.33 12.36 -5.74
N SER A 777 68.73 11.21 -5.42
CA SER A 777 69.41 10.01 -4.95
C SER A 777 69.07 8.84 -5.86
N VAL A 778 70.09 8.16 -6.39
CA VAL A 778 69.92 7.01 -7.27
C VAL A 778 70.71 5.82 -6.72
N HIS A 779 70.02 4.70 -6.53
CA HIS A 779 70.59 3.43 -6.12
C HIS A 779 70.26 2.34 -7.15
N GLY A 780 71.29 1.62 -7.60
CA GLY A 780 71.12 0.42 -8.42
C GLY A 780 72.04 -0.67 -7.93
N THR A 781 71.51 -1.69 -7.25
CA THR A 781 72.32 -2.66 -6.50
C THR A 781 73.33 -3.36 -7.41
N VAL A 782 72.90 -3.85 -8.58
CA VAL A 782 73.76 -4.54 -9.55
C VAL A 782 74.52 -3.56 -10.45
N GLY A 783 73.93 -2.42 -10.77
CA GLY A 783 74.54 -1.40 -11.62
C GLY A 783 73.59 -0.26 -12.00
N ILE A 784 74.17 0.82 -12.54
CA ILE A 784 73.44 1.95 -13.10
C ILE A 784 73.99 2.22 -14.51
N ASN A 785 73.12 2.41 -15.49
CA ASN A 785 73.46 2.81 -16.84
C ASN A 785 72.67 4.07 -17.19
N ASN A 786 73.30 5.23 -17.08
CA ASN A 786 72.71 6.50 -17.50
C ASN A 786 73.07 6.80 -18.95
N TYR A 787 72.07 6.88 -19.83
CA TYR A 787 72.23 7.26 -21.23
C TYR A 787 71.78 8.69 -21.53
N ASN A 788 71.03 9.33 -20.61
CA ASN A 788 70.53 10.70 -20.75
C ASN A 788 70.75 11.49 -19.44
N GLU A 789 69.71 11.92 -18.71
CA GLU A 789 69.86 12.93 -17.66
C GLU A 789 69.53 12.41 -16.25
N ILE A 790 70.47 12.58 -15.33
CA ILE A 790 70.23 12.53 -13.88
C ILE A 790 70.80 13.82 -13.26
N VAL A 791 69.93 14.73 -12.81
CA VAL A 791 70.29 16.13 -12.50
C VAL A 791 69.64 16.65 -11.22
N ALA A 792 70.42 17.21 -10.30
CA ALA A 792 69.90 17.83 -9.07
C ALA A 792 70.29 19.31 -8.94
N GLY A 793 69.44 20.16 -8.37
CA GLY A 793 69.81 21.55 -8.09
C GLY A 793 70.93 21.70 -7.03
N ASN A 794 70.92 20.86 -5.98
CA ASN A 794 71.77 21.03 -4.80
C ASN A 794 72.53 19.76 -4.35
N THR A 795 71.93 18.57 -4.41
CA THR A 795 72.63 17.32 -4.02
C THR A 795 72.35 16.17 -4.98
N LEU A 796 73.39 15.57 -5.55
CA LEU A 796 73.29 14.37 -6.39
C LEU A 796 74.05 13.20 -5.73
N ASN A 797 73.33 12.18 -5.27
CA ASN A 797 73.90 10.92 -4.77
C ASN A 797 73.68 9.82 -5.81
N VAL A 798 74.73 9.10 -6.21
CA VAL A 798 74.65 7.96 -7.14
C VAL A 798 75.40 6.77 -6.56
N THR A 799 74.72 5.66 -6.31
CA THR A 799 75.25 4.53 -5.54
C THR A 799 74.99 3.16 -6.19
N SER A 800 75.99 2.29 -6.18
CA SER A 800 75.87 0.91 -6.68
C SER A 800 76.89 -0.01 -6.03
N SER A 801 76.59 -1.31 -5.87
CA SER A 801 77.61 -2.31 -5.52
C SER A 801 78.44 -2.77 -6.73
N GLY A 802 77.92 -2.51 -7.95
CA GLY A 802 78.56 -2.82 -9.22
C GLY A 802 79.06 -1.58 -9.94
N THR A 803 78.70 -1.46 -11.22
CA THR A 803 79.24 -0.43 -12.13
C THR A 803 78.23 0.68 -12.40
N VAL A 804 78.70 1.93 -12.38
CA VAL A 804 77.97 3.10 -12.88
C VAL A 804 78.54 3.46 -14.26
N ASN A 805 77.81 3.14 -15.32
CA ASN A 805 78.08 3.59 -16.68
C ASN A 805 77.30 4.88 -16.95
N ASN A 806 77.97 5.89 -17.49
CA ASN A 806 77.38 7.15 -17.91
C ASN A 806 77.79 7.47 -19.36
N THR A 807 76.82 7.65 -20.25
CA THR A 807 77.00 8.22 -21.59
C THR A 807 76.18 9.49 -21.81
N GLY A 808 75.66 10.08 -20.72
CA GLY A 808 74.93 11.34 -20.71
C GLY A 808 75.38 12.25 -19.58
N THR A 809 74.43 12.82 -18.85
CA THR A 809 74.62 13.82 -17.79
C THR A 809 74.34 13.23 -16.41
N LEU A 810 75.35 13.20 -15.55
CA LEU A 810 75.24 13.11 -14.09
C LEU A 810 75.72 14.45 -13.51
N TYR A 811 74.81 15.38 -13.18
CA TYR A 811 75.17 16.76 -12.82
C TYR A 811 74.44 17.30 -11.57
N THR A 812 75.07 18.24 -10.86
CA THR A 812 74.37 19.15 -9.95
C THR A 812 75.03 20.53 -9.84
N ASP A 813 74.23 21.58 -9.63
CA ASP A 813 74.75 22.91 -9.27
C ASP A 813 75.24 23.00 -7.80
N GLY A 814 75.02 21.95 -7.01
CA GLY A 814 75.63 21.75 -5.69
C GLY A 814 76.66 20.63 -5.66
N LYS A 815 76.49 19.65 -4.77
CA LYS A 815 77.50 18.60 -4.50
C LYS A 815 77.08 17.24 -5.03
N ALA A 816 77.95 16.63 -5.82
CA ALA A 816 77.82 15.25 -6.28
C ALA A 816 78.58 14.28 -5.35
N SER A 817 78.03 13.11 -5.12
CA SER A 817 78.67 11.99 -4.41
C SER A 817 78.37 10.70 -5.14
N ILE A 818 79.40 10.04 -5.69
CA ILE A 818 79.26 8.84 -6.51
C ILE A 818 80.07 7.71 -5.87
N ALA A 819 79.37 6.64 -5.48
CA ALA A 819 79.95 5.47 -4.83
C ALA A 819 79.64 4.19 -5.62
N ALA A 820 80.66 3.57 -6.19
CA ALA A 820 80.51 2.38 -7.04
C ALA A 820 81.80 1.57 -7.12
N LYS A 821 81.72 0.28 -7.43
CA LYS A 821 82.93 -0.54 -7.67
C LYS A 821 83.75 0.01 -8.85
N THR A 822 83.07 0.45 -9.91
CA THR A 822 83.67 1.11 -11.07
C THR A 822 82.74 2.21 -11.60
N VAL A 823 83.33 3.35 -12.00
CA VAL A 823 82.64 4.41 -12.77
C VAL A 823 83.21 4.46 -14.18
N SER A 824 82.34 4.52 -15.19
CA SER A 824 82.71 4.65 -16.61
C SER A 824 81.88 5.76 -17.24
N SER A 825 82.44 6.96 -17.40
CA SER A 825 81.73 8.13 -17.95
C SER A 825 82.31 8.54 -19.30
N LEU A 826 81.80 7.96 -20.39
CA LEU A 826 82.50 7.96 -21.69
C LEU A 826 81.69 8.61 -22.82
N GLY A 827 82.25 9.66 -23.41
CA GLY A 827 81.75 10.32 -24.62
C GLY A 827 81.98 11.83 -24.60
N SER A 828 82.24 12.44 -25.76
CA SER A 828 82.58 13.87 -25.89
C SER A 828 81.55 14.83 -25.28
N SER A 829 80.29 14.43 -25.21
CA SER A 829 79.18 15.20 -24.63
C SER A 829 78.83 14.82 -23.19
N THR A 830 79.51 13.85 -22.56
CA THR A 830 79.15 13.42 -21.20
C THR A 830 79.49 14.47 -20.16
N VAL A 831 78.71 14.48 -19.08
CA VAL A 831 78.89 15.34 -17.91
C VAL A 831 78.90 14.47 -16.65
N LEU A 832 79.87 14.71 -15.77
CA LEU A 832 80.01 14.05 -14.48
C LEU A 832 80.35 15.07 -13.38
N GLY A 833 79.56 15.16 -12.32
CA GLY A 833 79.97 15.83 -11.07
C GLY A 833 79.08 16.97 -10.61
N GLY A 834 79.61 17.77 -9.69
CA GLY A 834 78.87 18.82 -8.99
C GLY A 834 79.64 20.14 -8.98
N ARG A 835 78.97 21.26 -9.26
CA ARG A 835 79.60 22.59 -9.35
C ARG A 835 80.23 23.06 -8.03
N GLN A 836 79.74 22.57 -6.89
CA GLN A 836 80.28 22.85 -5.55
C GLN A 836 81.09 21.67 -4.97
N GLY A 837 81.38 20.65 -5.79
CA GLY A 837 82.22 19.51 -5.43
C GLY A 837 81.70 18.16 -5.96
N LEU A 838 82.62 17.24 -6.21
CA LEU A 838 82.39 15.85 -6.59
C LEU A 838 83.20 14.93 -5.68
N ASN A 839 82.50 14.15 -4.85
CA ASN A 839 83.10 13.05 -4.09
C ASN A 839 83.03 11.74 -4.90
N LEU A 840 84.16 11.05 -5.06
CA LEU A 840 84.26 9.76 -5.75
C LEU A 840 84.76 8.67 -4.80
N ASN A 841 83.89 7.75 -4.43
CA ASN A 841 84.24 6.57 -3.64
C ASN A 841 84.22 5.33 -4.55
N VAL A 842 85.32 5.10 -5.26
CA VAL A 842 85.40 4.12 -6.36
C VAL A 842 86.74 3.37 -6.39
N ASN A 843 86.72 2.09 -6.77
CA ASN A 843 87.95 1.32 -6.94
C ASN A 843 88.65 1.63 -8.28
N SER A 844 87.88 2.09 -9.28
CA SER A 844 88.37 2.47 -10.60
C SER A 844 87.42 3.46 -11.27
N ILE A 845 87.99 4.44 -11.99
CA ILE A 845 87.23 5.36 -12.83
C ILE A 845 87.89 5.50 -14.21
N THR A 846 87.08 5.45 -15.25
CA THR A 846 87.46 5.82 -16.62
C THR A 846 86.51 6.92 -17.08
N TYR A 847 87.04 8.03 -17.61
CA TYR A 847 86.20 9.13 -18.08
C TYR A 847 86.73 9.77 -19.36
N SER A 848 85.81 10.27 -20.19
CA SER A 848 86.05 11.17 -21.31
C SER A 848 84.80 12.02 -21.53
N GLY A 849 84.95 13.35 -21.48
CA GLY A 849 83.83 14.29 -21.40
C GLY A 849 84.16 15.45 -20.45
N LYS A 850 83.14 16.11 -19.90
CA LYS A 850 83.28 17.18 -18.90
C LYS A 850 83.14 16.63 -17.49
N VAL A 851 84.07 16.98 -16.60
CA VAL A 851 83.98 16.68 -15.17
C VAL A 851 83.97 17.98 -14.37
N PHE A 852 83.10 18.08 -13.36
CA PHE A 852 82.91 19.27 -12.53
C PHE A 852 83.14 18.96 -11.04
N GLY A 853 83.93 19.81 -10.38
CA GLY A 853 84.12 19.80 -8.92
C GLY A 853 85.04 18.71 -8.33
N LEU A 854 85.87 18.07 -9.15
CA LEU A 854 86.97 17.19 -8.70
C LEU A 854 87.88 17.89 -7.66
#